data_AF-A0A1D2UK06-F1
#
_entry.id   AF-A0A1D2UK06-F1
#
_cell.length_a   1.000
_cell.length_b   1.000
_cell.length_c   1.000
_cell.angle_alpha   90.00
_cell.angle_beta   90.00
_cell.angle_gamma   90.00
#
_symmetry.space_group_name_H-M   'P 1'
#
loop_
_entity.id
_entity.type
_entity.pdbx_description
1 polymer ?
#
loop_
_entity_poly.entity_id
_entity_poly.type
_entity_poly.pdbx_seq_one_letter_code
_entity_poly.pdbx_strand_id
1 'polypeptide(L)'
;ASRYATLGTFEFLVPLHPEPGAPAFFFIEANPRLQVEHTVTEEVSGVDLVTTQIRLAAGETLADLGFGGEHPRLYPGYAIQLRVLMESMGAGEGCPQGGVFTAFDPPSGPGVRVDTHCSAGYAPSRNFDSLLAKLIVTSRSPRFELAVERAYRAAGEFTIAGLENNLEFLRNLLVLPAFREGPASTSFVEQHAAALARRDHAHVVRRKSEVPSAAAVTTDEAVPAWKVEAPEGLMAVVADMSANLVEIGVEIGQRVERGQQIAVLEAMKMEHALSAPSAGWIRQVLGACGEHVEPGTPIFFMEPDADAIGEAVNVEVVAANGLRADLEDVRARHALTLDAARPEAVARRRATGQRTARENLDDLCDPGSLREYGALAVAAQRSTRSFEELQKISPADGFIYGLCSINGNQFGPERSRCFVGAADYTVFSGTQGFIGHKKLDRLFDLAEQHRLPLVLFTEGGGGRALDTDNFAGVNLANPSFWKLGRLSGLVPLVGIVSGPCFAASAAMLGCCDVTIATRNASIGMGGPVMIEGAGLGRVSTADVGPAQMHARQGVVDVLVADEAQAVAMAKRYLAYFQGNLDDWSAADQTPLREAIPERRTRAYEVRDVIDRLMDVDSVLELRAGFGCAIVTVLARLEGRTVGVVANDSRTNGGAIGADEADKMTRFMRLCDTFGFPIVSLCDTPGFMVGPEAEKSALVRHVARIFLTGPKLRVPFFTVVLRKAYGLGGMAMGGGCFAGSMFAIAWPTGEFGSMGLEGQARLAHRRELEAIADPEERARRLKGYVDRLYERNKATNIATYLSIDDVIDPAHTREWLADGLRSARARSQADVSPSLLDAW
;
A
#
# COMPACT_ATOMS: atom_id res chain seq x y z
N ALA A 1 -7.19 12.41 12.03
CA ALA A 1 -8.56 12.66 11.55
C ALA A 1 -9.17 11.38 10.96
N SER A 2 -9.33 10.34 11.79
CA SER A 2 -9.62 8.94 11.39
C SER A 2 -11.11 8.63 11.11
N ARG A 3 -12.01 9.63 11.09
CA ARG A 3 -13.47 9.45 10.90
C ARG A 3 -14.05 8.27 11.71
N TYR A 4 -13.61 8.14 12.95
CA TYR A 4 -14.01 7.06 13.85
C TYR A 4 -15.47 7.21 14.29
N ALA A 5 -16.27 6.14 14.19
CA ALA A 5 -17.72 6.19 14.32
C ALA A 5 -18.34 5.04 15.14
N THR A 6 -17.56 4.42 16.05
CA THR A 6 -18.04 3.33 16.92
C THR A 6 -17.42 3.43 18.33
N LEU A 7 -17.71 2.49 19.23
CA LEU A 7 -17.08 2.43 20.55
C LEU A 7 -15.65 1.95 20.47
N GLY A 8 -14.72 2.62 21.16
CA GLY A 8 -13.36 2.13 21.33
C GLY A 8 -12.71 2.60 22.62
N THR A 9 -11.75 1.81 23.08
CA THR A 9 -10.92 2.11 24.26
C THR A 9 -9.58 2.64 23.80
N PHE A 10 -9.15 3.77 24.35
CA PHE A 10 -7.83 4.34 24.13
C PHE A 10 -7.03 4.15 25.40
N GLU A 11 -5.95 3.40 25.31
CA GLU A 11 -5.16 2.96 26.44
C GLU A 11 -3.92 3.82 26.62
N PHE A 12 -3.65 4.17 27.88
CA PHE A 12 -2.53 5.01 28.26
C PHE A 12 -1.78 4.39 29.43
N LEU A 13 -0.44 4.43 29.41
CA LEU A 13 0.39 4.20 30.60
C LEU A 13 0.52 5.50 31.37
N VAL A 14 0.19 5.47 32.66
CA VAL A 14 0.31 6.62 33.57
C VAL A 14 1.37 6.31 34.63
N PRO A 15 2.44 7.11 34.74
CA PRO A 15 3.43 6.92 35.80
C PRO A 15 2.82 7.16 37.20
N LEU A 16 2.99 6.22 38.13
CA LEU A 16 2.58 6.39 39.53
C LEU A 16 3.39 7.49 40.24
N HIS A 17 4.65 7.66 39.84
CA HIS A 17 5.56 8.67 40.36
C HIS A 17 6.13 9.46 39.17
N PRO A 18 5.42 10.51 38.70
CA PRO A 18 5.87 11.28 37.54
C PRO A 18 7.13 12.08 37.88
N GLU A 19 8.17 11.94 37.07
CA GLU A 19 9.37 12.77 37.19
C GLU A 19 9.11 14.20 36.68
N PRO A 20 9.73 15.24 37.28
CA PRO A 20 9.59 16.62 36.80
C PRO A 20 10.05 16.75 35.33
N GLY A 21 9.14 17.14 34.44
CA GLY A 21 9.42 17.30 33.01
C GLY A 21 9.14 16.06 32.16
N ALA A 22 8.77 14.92 32.75
CA ALA A 22 8.31 13.75 32.01
C ALA A 22 6.84 13.91 31.56
N PRO A 23 6.43 13.25 30.46
CA PRO A 23 5.03 13.20 30.03
C PRO A 23 4.13 12.61 31.12
N ALA A 24 2.95 13.20 31.32
CA ALA A 24 1.98 12.74 32.32
C ALA A 24 1.36 11.36 31.99
N PHE A 25 1.40 10.97 30.71
CA PHE A 25 0.94 9.67 30.23
C PHE A 25 1.57 9.35 28.86
N PHE A 26 1.54 8.08 28.49
CA PHE A 26 1.98 7.58 27.19
C PHE A 26 0.83 6.81 26.54
N PHE A 27 0.54 7.08 25.27
CA PHE A 27 -0.41 6.28 24.51
C PHE A 27 0.16 4.88 24.25
N ILE A 28 -0.64 3.84 24.48
CA ILE A 28 -0.28 2.44 24.21
C ILE A 28 -0.94 2.00 22.91
N GLU A 29 -2.27 1.95 22.93
CA GLU A 29 -3.05 1.40 21.84
C GLU A 29 -4.46 1.95 21.82
N ALA A 30 -5.12 1.76 20.68
CA ALA A 30 -6.53 2.04 20.50
C ALA A 30 -7.23 0.74 20.08
N ASN A 31 -8.22 0.33 20.86
CA ASN A 31 -9.04 -0.83 20.63
C ASN A 31 -10.38 -0.40 20.03
N PRO A 32 -10.59 -0.49 18.70
CA PRO A 32 -11.82 -0.02 18.04
C PRO A 32 -12.97 -1.05 18.15
N ARG A 33 -13.21 -1.54 19.36
CA ARG A 33 -14.19 -2.59 19.68
C ARG A 33 -14.62 -2.48 21.14
N LEU A 34 -15.75 -3.10 21.49
CA LEU A 34 -16.17 -3.28 22.87
C LEU A 34 -15.13 -4.11 23.64
N GLN A 35 -14.71 -3.64 24.81
CA GLN A 35 -13.74 -4.32 25.68
C GLN A 35 -14.43 -5.08 26.82
N VAL A 36 -13.76 -6.07 27.40
CA VAL A 36 -14.31 -6.93 28.47
C VAL A 36 -14.74 -6.11 29.68
N GLU A 37 -13.96 -5.10 30.03
CA GLU A 37 -14.14 -4.17 31.15
C GLU A 37 -15.14 -3.03 30.89
N HIS A 38 -15.82 -2.99 29.74
CA HIS A 38 -16.84 -1.95 29.48
C HIS A 38 -17.90 -1.85 30.60
N THR A 39 -18.18 -2.96 31.28
CA THR A 39 -19.24 -3.02 32.31
C THR A 39 -18.95 -2.12 33.51
N VAL A 40 -17.69 -1.85 33.89
CA VAL A 40 -17.44 -0.89 34.97
C VAL A 40 -17.78 0.53 34.54
N THR A 41 -17.56 0.87 33.26
CA THR A 41 -17.97 2.15 32.67
C THR A 41 -19.49 2.28 32.67
N GLU A 42 -20.24 1.22 32.35
CA GLU A 42 -21.71 1.24 32.42
C GLU A 42 -22.22 1.52 33.84
N GLU A 43 -21.64 0.89 34.86
CA GLU A 43 -22.07 1.06 36.26
C GLU A 43 -21.85 2.48 36.81
N VAL A 44 -20.79 3.15 36.35
CA VAL A 44 -20.45 4.51 36.79
C VAL A 44 -21.03 5.60 35.89
N SER A 45 -21.40 5.31 34.65
CA SER A 45 -22.00 6.29 33.73
C SER A 45 -23.51 6.13 33.57
N GLY A 46 -24.06 4.95 33.85
CA GLY A 46 -25.44 4.57 33.51
C GLY A 46 -25.69 4.40 32.02
N VAL A 47 -24.64 4.45 31.18
CA VAL A 47 -24.74 4.26 29.74
C VAL A 47 -24.66 2.77 29.43
N ASP A 48 -25.66 2.25 28.72
CA ASP A 48 -25.57 0.94 28.07
C ASP A 48 -24.73 1.10 26.79
N LEU A 49 -23.50 0.60 26.85
CA LEU A 49 -22.53 0.77 25.79
C LEU A 49 -22.86 -0.12 24.59
N VAL A 50 -23.35 -1.34 24.82
CA VAL A 50 -23.74 -2.25 23.74
C VAL A 50 -24.89 -1.66 22.92
N THR A 51 -25.94 -1.18 23.60
CA THR A 51 -27.08 -0.52 22.95
C THR A 51 -26.62 0.75 22.20
N THR A 52 -25.74 1.55 22.80
CA THR A 52 -25.16 2.73 22.15
C THR A 52 -24.43 2.36 20.87
N GLN A 53 -23.61 1.31 20.89
CA GLN A 53 -22.87 0.84 19.72
C GLN A 53 -23.79 0.38 18.59
N ILE A 54 -24.84 -0.38 18.92
CA ILE A 54 -25.84 -0.85 17.94
C ILE A 54 -26.57 0.32 17.29
N ARG A 55 -26.96 1.34 18.07
CA ARG A 55 -27.68 2.51 17.56
C ARG A 55 -26.80 3.41 16.68
N LEU A 56 -25.52 3.59 17.05
CA LEU A 56 -24.54 4.25 16.19
C LEU A 56 -24.36 3.50 14.85
N ALA A 57 -24.28 2.16 14.90
CA ALA A 57 -24.18 1.34 13.69
C ALA A 57 -25.45 1.42 12.82
N ALA A 58 -26.61 1.65 13.43
CA ALA A 58 -27.88 1.90 12.74
C ALA A 58 -28.00 3.31 12.12
N GLY A 59 -26.98 4.16 12.31
CA GLY A 59 -26.90 5.49 11.70
C GLY A 59 -27.32 6.66 12.60
N GLU A 60 -27.65 6.40 13.87
CA GLU A 60 -27.87 7.48 14.84
C GLU A 60 -26.54 8.18 15.17
N THR A 61 -26.59 9.48 15.44
CA THR A 61 -25.41 10.25 15.87
C THR A 61 -25.28 10.26 17.39
N LEU A 62 -24.08 10.60 17.90
CA LEU A 62 -23.88 10.80 19.35
C LEU A 62 -24.83 11.87 19.91
N ALA A 63 -25.20 12.88 19.12
CA ALA A 63 -26.17 13.88 19.53
C ALA A 63 -27.59 13.29 19.69
N ASP A 64 -28.02 12.42 18.77
CA ASP A 64 -29.31 11.72 18.84
C ASP A 64 -29.41 10.81 20.08
N LEU A 65 -28.26 10.27 20.51
CA LEU A 65 -28.12 9.42 21.69
C LEU A 65 -27.96 10.23 23.00
N GLY A 66 -28.00 11.56 22.95
CA GLY A 66 -27.91 12.42 24.13
C GLY A 66 -26.48 12.74 24.60
N PHE A 67 -25.46 12.48 23.77
CA PHE A 67 -24.04 12.75 24.06
C PHE A 67 -23.50 14.01 23.39
N GLY A 68 -24.36 14.96 22.99
CA GLY A 68 -23.96 16.19 22.28
C GLY A 68 -23.23 17.26 23.12
N GLY A 69 -22.89 16.99 24.38
CA GLY A 69 -22.22 17.92 25.31
C GLY A 69 -20.85 17.42 25.81
N GLU A 70 -20.18 18.21 26.67
CA GLU A 70 -18.88 17.86 27.27
C GLU A 70 -19.04 16.75 28.33
N HIS A 71 -18.91 15.50 27.86
CA HIS A 71 -18.83 14.23 28.61
C HIS A 71 -20.13 13.71 29.28
N PRO A 72 -20.36 12.38 29.27
CA PRO A 72 -21.46 11.77 30.02
C PRO A 72 -21.27 11.99 31.53
N ARG A 73 -22.38 12.21 32.24
CA ARG A 73 -22.38 12.40 33.69
C ARG A 73 -21.94 11.10 34.38
N LEU A 74 -20.80 11.14 35.06
CA LEU A 74 -20.37 10.05 35.92
C LEU A 74 -21.05 10.14 37.30
N TYR A 75 -21.57 9.03 37.78
CA TYR A 75 -22.07 8.89 39.14
C TYR A 75 -20.88 8.78 40.11
N PRO A 76 -20.93 9.50 41.26
CA PRO A 76 -19.88 9.41 42.26
C PRO A 76 -19.80 7.99 42.84
N GLY A 77 -18.58 7.51 43.06
CA GLY A 77 -18.29 6.20 43.62
C GLY A 77 -17.30 5.39 42.80
N TYR A 78 -17.26 4.09 43.04
CA TYR A 78 -16.37 3.13 42.37
C TYR A 78 -17.14 1.92 41.89
N ALA A 79 -16.72 1.36 40.76
CA ALA A 79 -17.10 0.04 40.29
C ALA A 79 -15.84 -0.83 40.16
N ILE A 80 -15.90 -2.06 40.65
CA ILE A 80 -14.82 -3.04 40.55
C ILE A 80 -15.35 -4.24 39.77
N GLN A 81 -14.67 -4.62 38.68
CA GLN A 81 -14.90 -5.88 37.98
C GLN A 81 -13.83 -6.88 38.37
N LEU A 82 -14.25 -8.07 38.79
CA LEU A 82 -13.39 -9.23 39.00
C LEU A 82 -13.66 -10.24 37.88
N ARG A 83 -12.60 -10.66 37.19
CA ARG A 83 -12.67 -11.70 36.16
C ARG A 83 -12.48 -13.06 36.82
N VAL A 84 -13.57 -13.82 36.90
CA VAL A 84 -13.56 -15.18 37.46
C VAL A 84 -13.18 -16.14 36.36
N LEU A 85 -12.02 -16.78 36.51
CA LEU A 85 -11.39 -17.62 35.50
C LEU A 85 -11.39 -19.08 35.94
N MET A 86 -11.48 -19.97 34.95
CA MET A 86 -11.25 -21.41 35.09
C MET A 86 -9.74 -21.71 35.14
N GLU A 87 -9.05 -21.09 36.08
CA GLU A 87 -7.59 -21.22 36.22
C GLU A 87 -7.23 -21.53 37.67
N SER A 88 -6.26 -22.43 37.82
CA SER A 88 -5.52 -22.60 39.06
C SER A 88 -4.42 -21.55 39.08
N MET A 89 -4.41 -20.69 40.11
CA MET A 89 -3.46 -19.60 40.20
C MET A 89 -2.26 -20.00 41.06
N GLY A 90 -1.07 -20.09 40.45
CA GLY A 90 0.21 -20.26 41.13
C GLY A 90 0.89 -18.92 41.45
N ALA A 91 2.15 -18.96 41.89
CA ALA A 91 2.96 -17.77 42.18
C ALA A 91 3.48 -17.10 40.90
N GLY A 92 2.57 -16.64 40.04
CA GLY A 92 2.87 -15.85 38.83
C GLY A 92 2.26 -16.37 37.53
N GLU A 93 1.69 -17.58 37.52
CA GLU A 93 1.10 -18.19 36.32
C GLU A 93 -0.26 -18.82 36.61
N GLY A 94 -1.21 -18.65 35.68
CA GLY A 94 -2.53 -19.28 35.72
C GLY A 94 -2.54 -20.51 34.82
N CYS A 95 -2.94 -21.67 35.37
CA CYS A 95 -3.07 -22.90 34.60
C CYS A 95 -4.54 -23.17 34.31
N PRO A 96 -4.99 -23.19 33.04
CA PRO A 96 -6.36 -23.51 32.67
C PRO A 96 -6.80 -24.87 33.23
N GLN A 97 -8.00 -24.90 33.78
CA GLN A 97 -8.59 -26.07 34.43
C GLN A 97 -9.69 -26.66 33.55
N GLY A 98 -10.33 -27.75 33.96
CA GLY A 98 -11.48 -28.29 33.25
C GLY A 98 -12.29 -29.18 34.16
N GLY A 99 -13.57 -29.33 33.84
CA GLY A 99 -14.51 -30.08 34.66
C GLY A 99 -15.95 -29.70 34.31
N VAL A 100 -16.88 -30.14 35.13
CA VAL A 100 -18.30 -29.82 35.01
C VAL A 100 -18.72 -29.07 36.26
N PHE A 101 -19.43 -27.95 36.10
CA PHE A 101 -19.95 -27.23 37.26
C PHE A 101 -21.00 -28.07 38.00
N THR A 102 -20.68 -28.56 39.19
CA THR A 102 -21.64 -29.25 40.06
C THR A 102 -22.48 -28.26 40.86
N ALA A 103 -21.97 -27.04 41.09
CA ALA A 103 -22.72 -25.89 41.56
C ALA A 103 -22.15 -24.61 40.92
N PHE A 104 -23.04 -23.68 40.55
CA PHE A 104 -22.67 -22.37 40.02
C PHE A 104 -23.74 -21.35 40.43
N ASP A 105 -23.51 -20.69 41.58
CA ASP A 105 -24.43 -19.72 42.17
C ASP A 105 -23.76 -18.33 42.23
N PRO A 106 -24.02 -17.46 41.23
CA PRO A 106 -23.54 -16.09 41.23
C PRO A 106 -24.09 -15.26 42.40
N PRO A 107 -23.30 -14.33 42.98
CA PRO A 107 -23.78 -13.41 43.99
C PRO A 107 -24.80 -12.44 43.40
N SER A 108 -25.73 -11.97 44.23
CA SER A 108 -26.81 -11.08 43.81
C SER A 108 -27.09 -10.01 44.86
N GLY A 109 -27.85 -8.99 44.49
CA GLY A 109 -28.28 -7.92 45.38
C GLY A 109 -27.93 -6.53 44.85
N PRO A 110 -28.34 -5.46 45.57
CA PRO A 110 -28.15 -4.10 45.11
C PRO A 110 -26.68 -3.75 44.90
N GLY A 111 -26.34 -3.31 43.69
CA GLY A 111 -24.97 -2.94 43.31
C GLY A 111 -24.02 -4.14 43.14
N VAL A 112 -24.57 -5.32 42.83
CA VAL A 112 -23.84 -6.51 42.36
C VAL A 112 -24.46 -6.93 41.04
N ARG A 113 -23.64 -7.02 40.00
CA ARG A 113 -23.98 -7.47 38.65
C ARG A 113 -23.04 -8.62 38.28
N VAL A 114 -23.56 -9.65 37.62
CA VAL A 114 -22.73 -10.74 37.09
C VAL A 114 -23.09 -10.97 35.63
N ASP A 115 -22.11 -10.80 34.77
CA ASP A 115 -22.19 -11.17 33.36
C ASP A 115 -21.47 -12.51 33.20
N THR A 116 -22.20 -13.57 32.87
CA THR A 116 -21.68 -14.94 32.77
C THR A 116 -22.36 -15.68 31.64
N HIS A 117 -21.65 -16.65 31.07
CA HIS A 117 -22.19 -17.61 30.11
C HIS A 117 -22.41 -19.01 30.73
N CYS A 118 -22.02 -19.19 32.00
CA CYS A 118 -22.04 -20.46 32.70
C CYS A 118 -23.31 -20.67 33.54
N SER A 119 -23.68 -21.93 33.73
CA SER A 119 -24.74 -22.39 34.64
C SER A 119 -24.37 -23.74 35.26
N ALA A 120 -25.07 -24.17 36.31
CA ALA A 120 -24.87 -25.50 36.89
C ALA A 120 -25.10 -26.61 35.84
N GLY A 121 -24.21 -27.60 35.81
CA GLY A 121 -24.17 -28.67 34.80
C GLY A 121 -23.42 -28.32 33.51
N TYR A 122 -23.00 -27.06 33.32
CA TYR A 122 -22.20 -26.66 32.16
C TYR A 122 -20.75 -27.17 32.29
N ALA A 123 -20.19 -27.65 31.18
CA ALA A 123 -18.83 -28.15 31.06
C ALA A 123 -18.02 -27.21 30.14
N PRO A 124 -17.36 -26.18 30.69
CA PRO A 124 -16.57 -25.24 29.89
C PRO A 124 -15.43 -25.97 29.15
N SER A 125 -15.25 -25.63 27.87
CA SER A 125 -14.21 -26.23 27.03
C SER A 125 -12.88 -25.52 27.22
N ARG A 126 -11.79 -26.29 27.38
CA ARG A 126 -10.41 -25.78 27.44
C ARG A 126 -9.90 -25.18 26.13
N ASN A 127 -10.67 -25.30 25.03
CA ASN A 127 -10.32 -24.74 23.72
C ASN A 127 -10.65 -23.25 23.60
N PHE A 128 -11.33 -22.68 24.58
CA PHE A 128 -11.75 -21.28 24.61
C PHE A 128 -11.16 -20.57 25.83
N ASP A 129 -11.27 -19.24 25.84
CA ASP A 129 -10.81 -18.38 26.93
C ASP A 129 -11.36 -18.84 28.29
N SER A 130 -10.55 -18.70 29.34
CA SER A 130 -10.86 -19.22 30.68
C SER A 130 -11.90 -18.39 31.44
N LEU A 131 -12.34 -17.24 30.90
CA LEU A 131 -13.29 -16.35 31.56
C LEU A 131 -14.67 -16.98 31.75
N LEU A 132 -14.98 -17.36 32.99
CA LEU A 132 -16.27 -17.94 33.38
C LEU A 132 -17.32 -16.84 33.59
N ALA A 133 -16.97 -15.84 34.39
CA ALA A 133 -17.87 -14.76 34.77
C ALA A 133 -17.13 -13.45 35.04
N LYS A 134 -17.81 -12.33 34.79
CA LYS A 134 -17.40 -11.00 35.25
C LYS A 134 -18.27 -10.65 36.45
N LEU A 135 -17.69 -10.59 37.64
CA LEU A 135 -18.35 -10.13 38.85
C LEU A 135 -18.12 -8.63 39.01
N ILE A 136 -19.17 -7.83 38.88
CA ILE A 136 -19.10 -6.38 38.97
C ILE A 136 -19.80 -5.90 40.23
N VAL A 137 -19.09 -5.10 41.01
CA VAL A 137 -19.60 -4.53 42.25
C VAL A 137 -19.47 -3.02 42.24
N THR A 138 -20.58 -2.35 42.55
CA THR A 138 -20.68 -0.89 42.53
C THR A 138 -20.92 -0.37 43.95
N SER A 139 -20.18 0.68 44.32
CA SER A 139 -20.36 1.44 45.55
C SER A 139 -20.53 2.91 45.20
N ARG A 140 -21.59 3.56 45.70
CA ARG A 140 -21.80 5.01 45.52
C ARG A 140 -21.03 5.86 46.54
N SER A 141 -20.25 5.23 47.41
CA SER A 141 -19.40 5.94 48.38
C SER A 141 -18.12 6.45 47.72
N PRO A 142 -17.62 7.65 48.09
CA PRO A 142 -16.30 8.13 47.65
C PRO A 142 -15.13 7.40 48.30
N ARG A 143 -15.40 6.40 49.15
CA ARG A 143 -14.39 5.55 49.81
C ARG A 143 -14.17 4.26 49.00
N PHE A 144 -12.97 4.11 48.44
CA PHE A 144 -12.60 2.94 47.64
C PHE A 144 -12.66 1.64 48.45
N GLU A 145 -12.30 1.69 49.74
CA GLU A 145 -12.26 0.52 50.60
C GLU A 145 -13.64 -0.12 50.75
N LEU A 146 -14.72 0.67 50.70
CA LEU A 146 -16.09 0.14 50.75
C LEU A 146 -16.49 -0.58 49.46
N ALA A 147 -15.92 -0.20 48.31
CA ALA A 147 -16.09 -0.96 47.08
C ALA A 147 -15.33 -2.29 47.16
N VAL A 148 -14.12 -2.28 47.70
CA VAL A 148 -13.30 -3.49 47.93
C VAL A 148 -13.97 -4.45 48.91
N GLU A 149 -14.52 -3.95 50.03
CA GLU A 149 -15.26 -4.77 51.00
C GLU A 149 -16.50 -5.43 50.40
N ARG A 150 -17.25 -4.69 49.58
CA ARG A 150 -18.41 -5.23 48.85
C ARG A 150 -17.97 -6.28 47.81
N ALA A 151 -16.89 -6.02 47.08
CA ALA A 151 -16.32 -6.97 46.13
C ALA A 151 -15.84 -8.26 46.81
N TYR A 152 -15.16 -8.14 47.96
CA TYR A 152 -14.72 -9.26 48.77
C TYR A 152 -15.90 -10.11 49.26
N ARG A 153 -16.96 -9.45 49.75
CA ARG A 153 -18.19 -10.13 50.16
C ARG A 153 -18.84 -10.86 48.99
N ALA A 154 -19.02 -10.20 47.85
CA ALA A 154 -19.66 -10.80 46.68
C ALA A 154 -18.85 -11.99 46.12
N ALA A 155 -17.52 -11.87 46.07
CA ALA A 155 -16.64 -12.98 45.69
C ALA A 155 -16.72 -14.15 46.69
N GLY A 156 -16.94 -13.87 47.97
CA GLY A 156 -17.17 -14.89 48.99
C GLY A 156 -18.55 -15.55 48.95
N GLU A 157 -19.55 -14.88 48.40
CA GLU A 157 -20.90 -15.41 48.17
C GLU A 157 -20.99 -16.22 46.85
N PHE A 158 -20.04 -16.03 45.92
CA PHE A 158 -19.99 -16.75 44.65
C PHE A 158 -19.59 -18.22 44.87
N THR A 159 -20.55 -19.13 44.70
CA THR A 159 -20.31 -20.56 44.83
C THR A 159 -20.05 -21.18 43.46
N ILE A 160 -18.85 -21.73 43.28
CA ILE A 160 -18.47 -22.52 42.10
C ILE A 160 -17.87 -23.84 42.59
N ALA A 161 -18.46 -24.96 42.20
CA ALA A 161 -17.99 -26.30 42.55
C ALA A 161 -17.85 -27.18 41.31
N GLY A 162 -16.96 -28.17 41.37
CA GLY A 162 -16.72 -29.14 40.28
C GLY A 162 -15.53 -28.83 39.37
N LEU A 163 -14.87 -27.67 39.53
CA LEU A 163 -13.58 -27.33 38.92
C LEU A 163 -12.82 -26.27 39.73
N GLU A 164 -11.48 -26.24 39.58
CA GLU A 164 -10.63 -25.19 40.17
C GLU A 164 -10.81 -23.85 39.43
N ASN A 165 -10.76 -22.75 40.19
CA ASN A 165 -10.97 -21.39 39.69
C ASN A 165 -10.18 -20.37 40.53
N ASN A 166 -10.10 -19.13 40.04
CA ASN A 166 -9.30 -18.08 40.66
C ASN A 166 -10.01 -17.27 41.79
N LEU A 167 -11.18 -17.68 42.29
CA LEU A 167 -11.92 -16.88 43.29
C LEU A 167 -11.11 -16.66 44.58
N GLU A 168 -10.34 -17.65 45.01
CA GLU A 168 -9.48 -17.54 46.19
C GLU A 168 -8.36 -16.51 45.98
N PHE A 169 -7.70 -16.56 44.82
CA PHE A 169 -6.69 -15.57 44.42
C PHE A 169 -7.26 -14.15 44.40
N LEU A 170 -8.46 -13.96 43.83
CA LEU A 170 -9.16 -12.67 43.82
C LEU A 170 -9.50 -12.19 45.24
N ARG A 171 -9.86 -13.10 46.14
CA ARG A 171 -10.15 -12.76 47.54
C ARG A 171 -8.88 -12.38 48.31
N ASN A 172 -7.76 -13.05 48.04
CA ASN A 172 -6.45 -12.67 48.56
C ASN A 172 -6.04 -11.27 48.10
N LEU A 173 -6.27 -10.93 46.83
CA LEU A 173 -6.04 -9.59 46.29
C LEU A 173 -6.84 -8.51 47.05
N LEU A 174 -8.12 -8.76 47.30
CA LEU A 174 -9.03 -7.78 47.94
C LEU A 174 -8.76 -7.57 49.44
N VAL A 175 -8.05 -8.49 50.10
CA VAL A 175 -7.63 -8.33 51.51
C VAL A 175 -6.21 -7.80 51.65
N LEU A 176 -5.45 -7.72 50.56
CA LEU A 176 -4.08 -7.22 50.58
C LEU A 176 -4.09 -5.71 50.94
N PRO A 177 -3.38 -5.28 52.01
CA PRO A 177 -3.36 -3.88 52.41
C PRO A 177 -2.94 -2.93 51.28
N ALA A 178 -1.90 -3.31 50.52
CA ALA A 178 -1.39 -2.53 49.40
C ALA A 178 -2.43 -2.28 48.29
N PHE A 179 -3.38 -3.21 48.09
CA PHE A 179 -4.47 -3.01 47.12
C PHE A 179 -5.55 -2.06 47.65
N ARG A 180 -5.75 -2.02 48.97
CA ARG A 180 -6.75 -1.15 49.62
C ARG A 180 -6.32 0.31 49.69
N GLU A 181 -5.02 0.57 49.66
CA GLU A 181 -4.43 1.90 49.84
C GLU A 181 -4.46 2.79 48.59
N GLY A 182 -4.67 2.25 47.39
CA GLY A 182 -4.74 3.07 46.16
C GLY A 182 -4.10 2.42 44.93
N PRO A 183 -3.68 3.23 43.93
CA PRO A 183 -3.43 2.74 42.58
C PRO A 183 -2.29 1.70 42.54
N ALA A 184 -2.59 0.56 41.91
CA ALA A 184 -1.65 -0.51 41.66
C ALA A 184 -0.87 -0.26 40.36
N SER A 185 0.40 -0.66 40.32
CA SER A 185 1.22 -0.66 39.11
C SER A 185 0.92 -1.86 38.21
N THR A 186 1.39 -1.83 36.97
CA THR A 186 1.31 -2.98 36.05
C THR A 186 2.08 -4.21 36.53
N SER A 187 3.01 -4.04 37.49
CA SER A 187 3.80 -5.12 38.09
C SER A 187 3.28 -5.57 39.48
N PHE A 188 2.09 -5.10 39.90
CA PHE A 188 1.58 -5.29 41.26
C PHE A 188 1.33 -6.78 41.57
N VAL A 189 0.79 -7.53 40.61
CA VAL A 189 0.49 -8.94 40.80
C VAL A 189 1.78 -9.75 40.95
N GLU A 190 2.80 -9.47 40.13
CA GLU A 190 4.11 -10.11 40.19
C GLU A 190 4.81 -9.81 41.53
N GLN A 191 4.75 -8.54 41.99
CA GLN A 191 5.33 -8.11 43.26
C GLN A 191 4.69 -8.79 44.48
N HIS A 192 3.43 -9.22 44.36
CA HIS A 192 2.66 -9.83 45.45
C HIS A 192 2.30 -11.30 45.20
N ALA A 193 2.88 -11.94 44.18
CA ALA A 193 2.50 -13.29 43.72
C ALA A 193 2.47 -14.34 44.83
N ALA A 194 3.48 -14.33 45.72
CA ALA A 194 3.55 -15.26 46.85
C ALA A 194 2.49 -15.04 47.94
N ALA A 195 1.93 -13.83 48.06
CA ALA A 195 0.82 -13.55 48.97
C ALA A 195 -0.53 -13.89 48.32
N LEU A 196 -0.64 -13.67 47.01
CA LEU A 196 -1.87 -13.92 46.25
C LEU A 196 -2.13 -15.42 46.01
N ALA A 197 -1.07 -16.22 45.85
CA ALA A 197 -1.15 -17.67 45.62
C ALA A 197 -1.38 -18.52 46.90
N ARG A 198 -1.50 -17.91 48.09
CA ARG A 198 -1.69 -18.66 49.34
C ARG A 198 -3.08 -19.26 49.44
N ARG A 199 -3.16 -20.57 49.69
CA ARG A 199 -4.43 -21.29 49.93
C ARG A 199 -4.81 -21.42 51.42
N ASP A 200 -3.96 -20.90 52.32
CA ASP A 200 -4.12 -21.07 53.78
C ASP A 200 -4.84 -19.88 54.47
N HIS A 201 -5.32 -18.89 53.70
CA HIS A 201 -5.92 -17.69 54.29
C HIS A 201 -7.36 -17.94 54.71
N ALA A 202 -7.63 -17.91 56.02
CA ALA A 202 -8.96 -18.11 56.58
C ALA A 202 -9.90 -16.94 56.22
N HIS A 203 -10.57 -17.03 55.07
CA HIS A 203 -11.53 -16.03 54.66
C HIS A 203 -12.84 -16.13 55.45
N VAL A 204 -13.23 -15.06 56.13
CA VAL A 204 -14.47 -14.98 56.90
C VAL A 204 -15.68 -14.78 55.96
N VAL A 205 -16.49 -15.82 55.74
CA VAL A 205 -17.82 -15.69 55.12
C VAL A 205 -18.83 -16.58 55.87
N ARG A 206 -19.96 -15.99 56.30
CA ARG A 206 -21.12 -16.75 56.79
C ARG A 206 -21.79 -17.45 55.60
N ARG A 207 -21.53 -18.75 55.40
CA ARG A 207 -22.28 -19.58 54.45
C ARG A 207 -23.77 -19.60 54.84
N LYS A 208 -24.66 -19.44 53.86
CA LYS A 208 -26.06 -19.85 53.97
C LYS A 208 -26.07 -21.38 54.08
N SER A 209 -26.54 -21.89 55.22
CA SER A 209 -27.04 -23.26 55.47
C SER A 209 -26.34 -24.42 54.74
N GLU A 210 -25.65 -25.27 55.51
CA GLU A 210 -25.32 -26.64 55.11
C GLU A 210 -26.58 -27.36 54.57
N VAL A 211 -26.45 -27.98 53.40
CA VAL A 211 -27.38 -28.99 52.87
C VAL A 211 -26.62 -30.33 52.90
N PRO A 212 -27.25 -31.44 53.34
CA PRO A 212 -26.52 -32.62 53.80
C PRO A 212 -25.80 -33.37 52.69
N SER A 213 -24.61 -33.86 53.03
CA SER A 213 -23.89 -34.93 52.32
C SER A 213 -24.82 -36.11 52.05
N ALA A 214 -25.04 -36.41 50.76
CA ALA A 214 -25.73 -37.62 50.32
C ALA A 214 -24.70 -38.62 49.78
N ALA A 215 -24.48 -39.65 50.59
CA ALA A 215 -24.04 -41.00 50.26
C ALA A 215 -22.77 -41.17 49.41
N ALA A 216 -21.70 -41.55 50.11
CA ALA A 216 -20.56 -42.25 49.56
C ALA A 216 -21.00 -43.48 48.75
N VAL A 217 -20.71 -43.46 47.45
CA VAL A 217 -20.50 -44.67 46.68
C VAL A 217 -19.02 -45.01 46.82
N THR A 218 -18.75 -46.07 47.56
CA THR A 218 -17.42 -46.68 47.67
C THR A 218 -17.06 -47.30 46.33
N THR A 219 -16.09 -46.74 45.64
CA THR A 219 -15.26 -47.43 44.67
C THR A 219 -13.82 -47.29 45.13
N ASP A 220 -13.13 -48.43 45.23
CA ASP A 220 -11.76 -48.58 45.70
C ASP A 220 -10.85 -47.41 45.28
N GLU A 221 -10.20 -46.80 46.27
CA GLU A 221 -9.09 -45.86 46.05
C GLU A 221 -7.92 -46.61 45.40
N ALA A 222 -7.84 -46.57 44.08
CA ALA A 222 -6.55 -46.60 43.40
C ALA A 222 -5.89 -45.23 43.62
N VAL A 223 -4.72 -45.23 44.26
CA VAL A 223 -3.86 -44.05 44.35
C VAL A 223 -3.64 -43.50 42.94
N PRO A 224 -3.91 -42.21 42.66
CA PRO A 224 -3.63 -41.61 41.36
C PRO A 224 -2.13 -41.74 41.01
N ALA A 225 -1.83 -42.19 39.79
CA ALA A 225 -0.48 -42.54 39.33
C ALA A 225 0.57 -41.41 39.38
N TRP A 226 0.17 -40.16 39.63
CA TRP A 226 1.08 -39.00 39.73
C TRP A 226 1.75 -38.85 41.11
N LYS A 227 1.54 -39.80 42.04
CA LYS A 227 2.10 -39.78 43.41
C LYS A 227 3.15 -40.88 43.67
N VAL A 228 3.93 -41.27 42.67
CA VAL A 228 5.05 -42.21 42.85
C VAL A 228 6.30 -41.40 43.24
N GLU A 229 6.68 -41.44 44.52
CA GLU A 229 7.98 -40.91 44.96
C GLU A 229 9.10 -41.74 44.35
N ALA A 230 10.14 -41.07 43.83
CA ALA A 230 11.30 -41.76 43.27
C ALA A 230 12.00 -42.58 44.39
N PRO A 231 12.38 -43.84 44.13
CA PRO A 231 13.14 -44.64 45.09
C PRO A 231 14.43 -43.93 45.51
N GLU A 232 14.88 -44.18 46.75
CA GLU A 232 16.07 -43.55 47.33
C GLU A 232 17.30 -43.73 46.42
N GLY A 233 17.88 -42.61 45.95
CA GLY A 233 19.00 -42.59 45.00
C GLY A 233 18.62 -42.41 43.52
N LEU A 234 17.33 -42.40 43.16
CA LEU A 234 16.85 -42.16 41.80
C LEU A 234 16.13 -40.81 41.66
N MET A 235 16.20 -40.23 40.47
CA MET A 235 15.53 -39.00 40.05
C MET A 235 14.38 -39.33 39.09
N ALA A 236 13.21 -38.73 39.33
CA ALA A 236 12.09 -38.82 38.40
C ALA A 236 12.26 -37.85 37.22
N VAL A 237 12.16 -38.36 36.00
CA VAL A 237 11.96 -37.53 34.80
C VAL A 237 10.48 -37.54 34.48
N VAL A 238 9.86 -36.38 34.61
CA VAL A 238 8.40 -36.20 34.55
C VAL A 238 7.98 -35.58 33.21
N ALA A 239 6.72 -35.79 32.81
CA ALA A 239 6.10 -35.00 31.75
C ALA A 239 6.07 -33.52 32.18
N ASP A 240 6.51 -32.62 31.32
CA ASP A 240 6.48 -31.16 31.54
C ASP A 240 5.13 -30.53 31.13
N MET A 241 4.31 -31.29 30.41
CA MET A 241 2.99 -30.88 29.94
C MET A 241 2.00 -32.04 29.88
N SER A 242 0.71 -31.69 29.74
CA SER A 242 -0.35 -32.66 29.45
C SER A 242 -0.24 -33.09 27.99
N ALA A 243 0.03 -34.37 27.75
CA ALA A 243 0.34 -34.88 26.42
C ALA A 243 0.09 -36.39 26.33
N ASN A 244 0.04 -36.93 25.11
CA ASN A 244 0.14 -38.37 24.90
C ASN A 244 1.61 -38.74 24.74
N LEU A 245 2.10 -39.74 25.48
CA LEU A 245 3.43 -40.29 25.27
C LEU A 245 3.43 -41.07 23.95
N VAL A 246 4.08 -40.57 22.90
CA VAL A 246 4.01 -41.19 21.56
C VAL A 246 5.23 -42.07 21.27
N GLU A 247 6.40 -41.73 21.81
CA GLU A 247 7.64 -42.48 21.59
C GLU A 247 8.49 -42.49 22.86
N ILE A 248 9.15 -43.62 23.11
CA ILE A 248 10.18 -43.78 24.15
C ILE A 248 11.48 -44.09 23.43
N GLY A 249 12.43 -43.15 23.47
CA GLY A 249 13.68 -43.19 22.69
C GLY A 249 14.87 -43.84 23.42
N VAL A 250 14.64 -44.46 24.58
CA VAL A 250 15.69 -45.05 25.43
C VAL A 250 15.26 -46.37 26.07
N GLU A 251 16.22 -47.23 26.39
CA GLU A 251 16.01 -48.53 27.03
C GLU A 251 16.40 -48.53 28.52
N ILE A 252 15.83 -49.45 29.30
CA ILE A 252 16.25 -49.68 30.69
C ILE A 252 17.71 -50.16 30.70
N GLY A 253 18.56 -49.49 31.48
CA GLY A 253 20.00 -49.74 31.55
C GLY A 253 20.82 -48.92 30.55
N GLN A 254 20.20 -48.03 29.77
CA GLN A 254 20.91 -47.10 28.88
C GLN A 254 21.42 -45.88 29.65
N ARG A 255 22.68 -45.48 29.38
CA ARG A 255 23.24 -44.21 29.85
C ARG A 255 22.82 -43.08 28.90
N VAL A 256 22.32 -41.97 29.45
CA VAL A 256 21.87 -40.77 28.72
C VAL A 256 22.70 -39.55 29.13
N GLU A 257 22.89 -38.62 28.21
CA GLU A 257 23.54 -37.33 28.47
C GLU A 257 22.50 -36.24 28.80
N ARG A 258 22.91 -35.21 29.54
CA ARG A 258 22.04 -34.05 29.81
C ARG A 258 21.59 -33.41 28.49
N GLY A 259 20.28 -33.21 28.32
CA GLY A 259 19.68 -32.63 27.13
C GLY A 259 19.44 -33.61 25.98
N GLN A 260 19.84 -34.88 26.12
CA GLN A 260 19.49 -35.92 25.15
C GLN A 260 17.98 -36.20 25.18
N GLN A 261 17.34 -36.28 24.00
CA GLN A 261 15.94 -36.68 23.89
C GLN A 261 15.77 -38.14 24.35
N ILE A 262 14.82 -38.37 25.26
CA ILE A 262 14.52 -39.68 25.85
C ILE A 262 13.09 -40.15 25.60
N ALA A 263 12.16 -39.24 25.30
CA ALA A 263 10.80 -39.56 24.87
C ALA A 263 10.21 -38.44 24.01
N VAL A 264 9.08 -38.70 23.35
CA VAL A 264 8.30 -37.72 22.60
C VAL A 264 6.87 -37.68 23.15
N LEU A 265 6.39 -36.47 23.40
CA LEU A 265 5.06 -36.16 23.92
C LEU A 265 4.25 -35.44 22.83
N GLU A 266 3.05 -35.91 22.51
CA GLU A 266 2.13 -35.25 21.57
C GLU A 266 1.08 -34.44 22.34
N ALA A 267 1.10 -33.12 22.17
CA ALA A 267 0.12 -32.20 22.72
C ALA A 267 -0.34 -31.22 21.64
N MET A 268 -1.65 -30.96 21.55
CA MET A 268 -2.21 -29.95 20.64
C MET A 268 -1.76 -30.07 19.16
N LYS A 269 -1.61 -31.31 18.65
CA LYS A 269 -1.12 -31.65 17.29
C LYS A 269 0.37 -31.32 17.04
N MET A 270 1.15 -31.12 18.09
CA MET A 270 2.58 -30.90 18.06
C MET A 270 3.30 -31.97 18.88
N GLU A 271 4.44 -32.43 18.39
CA GLU A 271 5.34 -33.33 19.12
C GLU A 271 6.40 -32.52 19.88
N HIS A 272 6.60 -32.86 21.14
CA HIS A 272 7.51 -32.22 22.08
C HIS A 272 8.53 -33.26 22.57
N ALA A 273 9.82 -32.96 22.44
CA ALA A 273 10.89 -33.83 22.90
C ALA A 273 11.06 -33.71 24.42
N LEU A 274 10.84 -34.80 25.16
CA LEU A 274 11.23 -34.90 26.55
C LEU A 274 12.71 -35.22 26.63
N SER A 275 13.49 -34.35 27.28
CA SER A 275 14.95 -34.44 27.35
C SER A 275 15.44 -34.82 28.75
N ALA A 276 16.56 -35.54 28.84
CA ALA A 276 17.16 -35.93 30.11
C ALA A 276 17.66 -34.69 30.90
N PRO A 277 17.24 -34.49 32.15
CA PRO A 277 17.61 -33.32 32.94
C PRO A 277 19.07 -33.31 33.40
N SER A 278 19.72 -34.49 33.44
CA SER A 278 21.13 -34.67 33.80
C SER A 278 21.73 -35.86 33.05
N ALA A 279 23.05 -36.06 33.14
CA ALA A 279 23.67 -37.29 32.67
C ALA A 279 23.47 -38.40 33.72
N GLY A 280 23.16 -39.62 33.29
CA GLY A 280 22.87 -40.72 34.21
C GLY A 280 22.33 -41.97 33.50
N TRP A 281 21.87 -42.95 34.28
CA TRP A 281 21.38 -44.24 33.78
C TRP A 281 19.87 -44.35 33.93
N ILE A 282 19.15 -44.72 32.86
CA ILE A 282 17.72 -45.04 32.94
C ILE A 282 17.56 -46.36 33.69
N ARG A 283 16.94 -46.32 34.86
CA ARG A 283 16.73 -47.51 35.71
C ARG A 283 15.33 -48.08 35.57
N GLN A 284 14.35 -47.24 35.25
CA GLN A 284 12.97 -47.66 35.06
C GLN A 284 12.26 -46.76 34.05
N VAL A 285 11.41 -47.36 33.21
CA VAL A 285 10.43 -46.68 32.36
C VAL A 285 9.05 -46.93 32.97
N LEU A 286 8.31 -45.86 33.23
CA LEU A 286 7.02 -45.88 33.92
C LEU A 286 5.84 -45.60 32.97
N GLY A 287 6.06 -44.81 31.92
CA GLY A 287 5.04 -44.51 30.91
C GLY A 287 5.04 -45.50 29.74
N ALA A 288 3.87 -45.72 29.13
CA ALA A 288 3.71 -46.51 27.91
C ALA A 288 3.36 -45.64 26.69
N CYS A 289 3.86 -45.99 25.49
CA CYS A 289 3.43 -45.32 24.26
C CYS A 289 1.91 -45.45 24.07
N GLY A 290 1.24 -44.33 23.76
CA GLY A 290 -0.22 -44.18 23.69
C GLY A 290 -0.88 -43.77 25.01
N GLU A 291 -0.13 -43.71 26.12
CA GLU A 291 -0.64 -43.29 27.42
C GLU A 291 -0.73 -41.76 27.52
N HIS A 292 -1.84 -41.28 28.08
CA HIS A 292 -2.00 -39.86 28.39
C HIS A 292 -1.31 -39.53 29.71
N VAL A 293 -0.39 -38.58 29.69
CA VAL A 293 0.38 -38.13 30.85
C VAL A 293 0.03 -36.68 31.17
N GLU A 294 -0.06 -36.36 32.47
CA GLU A 294 -0.28 -35.01 32.97
C GLU A 294 1.06 -34.39 33.42
N PRO A 295 1.18 -33.06 33.50
CA PRO A 295 2.40 -32.42 33.99
C PRO A 295 2.76 -32.93 35.38
N GLY A 296 4.01 -33.36 35.57
CA GLY A 296 4.49 -33.97 36.80
C GLY A 296 4.34 -35.50 36.86
N THR A 297 3.67 -36.15 35.90
CA THR A 297 3.63 -37.61 35.82
C THR A 297 5.03 -38.16 35.53
N PRO A 298 5.60 -39.02 36.40
CA PRO A 298 6.93 -39.60 36.17
C PRO A 298 6.90 -40.60 35.00
N ILE A 299 7.72 -40.35 33.97
CA ILE A 299 7.86 -41.21 32.78
C ILE A 299 9.08 -42.12 32.93
N PHE A 300 10.15 -41.65 33.59
CA PHE A 300 11.35 -42.43 33.86
C PHE A 300 11.82 -42.26 35.30
N PHE A 301 12.47 -43.29 35.86
CA PHE A 301 13.42 -43.11 36.97
C PHE A 301 14.84 -43.28 36.46
N MET A 302 15.68 -42.28 36.73
CA MET A 302 17.08 -42.25 36.34
C MET A 302 18.00 -42.15 37.56
N GLU A 303 19.14 -42.81 37.51
CA GLU A 303 20.22 -42.65 38.49
C GLU A 303 21.19 -41.59 37.95
N PRO A 304 21.29 -40.39 38.56
CA PRO A 304 22.22 -39.36 38.10
C PRO A 304 23.68 -39.75 38.40
N ASP A 305 24.61 -39.45 37.50
CA ASP A 305 26.04 -39.63 37.77
C ASP A 305 26.48 -38.69 38.93
N ALA A 306 27.14 -39.24 39.95
CA ALA A 306 27.76 -38.43 41.00
C ALA A 306 28.90 -37.60 40.39
N ASP A 307 28.80 -36.27 40.49
CA ASP A 307 29.75 -35.26 39.97
C ASP A 307 29.65 -34.88 38.47
N ALA A 308 28.45 -34.71 37.90
CA ALA A 308 28.28 -34.14 36.56
C ALA A 308 27.95 -32.63 36.55
N ILE A 309 28.88 -31.78 37.03
CA ILE A 309 29.01 -30.40 36.51
C ILE A 309 29.85 -30.50 35.23
N GLY A 310 29.26 -31.10 34.19
CA GLY A 310 29.80 -31.13 32.83
C GLY A 310 29.07 -30.11 31.97
N GLU A 311 29.82 -29.38 31.14
CA GLU A 311 29.28 -28.43 30.16
C GLU A 311 28.15 -29.06 29.36
N ALA A 312 27.06 -28.30 29.16
CA ALA A 312 25.99 -28.69 28.27
C ALA A 312 26.61 -28.99 26.90
N VAL A 313 26.60 -30.26 26.49
CA VAL A 313 26.86 -30.62 25.11
C VAL A 313 25.74 -29.93 24.34
N ASN A 314 26.09 -28.87 23.62
CA ASN A 314 25.24 -28.39 22.54
C ASN A 314 24.97 -29.63 21.69
N VAL A 315 23.74 -30.14 21.76
CA VAL A 315 23.24 -31.04 20.73
C VAL A 315 23.41 -30.22 19.46
N GLU A 316 24.46 -30.53 18.70
CA GLU A 316 24.51 -30.15 17.31
C GLU A 316 23.19 -30.66 16.77
N VAL A 317 22.27 -29.74 16.51
CA VAL A 317 21.18 -29.97 15.58
C VAL A 317 21.93 -30.40 14.34
N VAL A 318 21.99 -31.71 14.11
CA VAL A 318 22.45 -32.28 12.87
C VAL A 318 21.57 -31.57 11.87
N ALA A 319 22.14 -30.60 11.16
CA ALA A 319 21.43 -29.90 10.12
C ALA A 319 20.89 -31.02 9.23
N ALA A 320 19.57 -31.19 9.22
CA ALA A 320 18.96 -32.16 8.36
C ALA A 320 19.37 -31.75 6.94
N ASN A 321 20.41 -32.40 6.42
CA ASN A 321 21.00 -32.09 5.12
C ASN A 321 20.05 -32.45 3.97
N GLY A 322 18.84 -32.96 4.29
CA GLY A 322 17.74 -33.19 3.36
C GLY A 322 16.73 -32.05 3.41
N LEU A 323 16.31 -31.58 2.24
CA LEU A 323 15.14 -30.72 2.10
C LEU A 323 13.90 -31.48 2.58
N ARG A 324 13.05 -30.83 3.38
CA ARG A 324 11.77 -31.42 3.79
C ARG A 324 10.89 -31.64 2.57
N ALA A 325 10.16 -32.75 2.53
CA ALA A 325 9.30 -33.12 1.40
C ALA A 325 8.22 -32.06 1.07
N ASP A 326 7.69 -31.35 2.07
CA ASP A 326 6.74 -30.25 1.86
C ASP A 326 7.40 -29.01 1.23
N LEU A 327 8.63 -28.70 1.63
CA LEU A 327 9.44 -27.65 0.99
C LEU A 327 9.85 -28.04 -0.45
N GLU A 328 10.10 -29.32 -0.71
CA GLU A 328 10.32 -29.84 -2.06
C GLU A 328 9.08 -29.67 -2.94
N ASP A 329 7.87 -29.97 -2.45
CA ASP A 329 6.61 -29.73 -3.18
C ASP A 329 6.43 -28.24 -3.50
N VAL A 330 6.66 -27.34 -2.54
CA VAL A 330 6.61 -25.89 -2.78
C VAL A 330 7.60 -25.48 -3.86
N ARG A 331 8.87 -25.92 -3.77
CA ARG A 331 9.90 -25.61 -4.78
C ARG A 331 9.55 -26.16 -6.14
N ALA A 332 9.05 -27.39 -6.22
CA ALA A 332 8.62 -28.02 -7.47
C ALA A 332 7.47 -27.23 -8.11
N ARG A 333 6.46 -26.81 -7.33
CA ARG A 333 5.33 -26.01 -7.85
C ARG A 333 5.75 -24.62 -8.28
N HIS A 334 6.64 -23.96 -7.55
CA HIS A 334 7.20 -22.68 -8.00
C HIS A 334 8.01 -22.84 -9.29
N ALA A 335 8.80 -23.90 -9.41
CA ALA A 335 9.62 -24.15 -10.60
C ALA A 335 8.77 -24.26 -11.88
N LEU A 336 7.58 -24.86 -11.81
CA LEU A 336 6.64 -24.93 -12.95
C LEU A 336 6.21 -23.56 -13.48
N THR A 337 6.28 -22.51 -12.65
CA THR A 337 5.88 -21.16 -13.06
C THR A 337 7.00 -20.39 -13.76
N LEU A 338 8.25 -20.88 -13.69
CA LEU A 338 9.44 -20.25 -14.25
C LEU A 338 9.64 -20.66 -15.72
N ASP A 339 10.30 -19.78 -16.48
CA ASP A 339 10.61 -20.01 -17.89
C ASP A 339 11.41 -21.29 -18.12
N ALA A 340 12.30 -21.64 -17.18
CA ALA A 340 13.11 -22.86 -17.24
C ALA A 340 12.27 -24.15 -17.33
N ALA A 341 11.07 -24.17 -16.73
CA ALA A 341 10.15 -25.31 -16.78
C ALA A 341 9.17 -25.25 -17.97
N ARG A 342 9.27 -24.21 -18.82
CA ARG A 342 8.32 -23.92 -19.92
C ARG A 342 9.02 -23.72 -21.27
N PRO A 343 9.99 -24.57 -21.66
CA PRO A 343 10.86 -24.33 -22.82
C PRO A 343 10.10 -24.16 -24.14
N GLU A 344 8.99 -24.88 -24.36
CA GLU A 344 8.18 -24.74 -25.57
C GLU A 344 7.48 -23.39 -25.66
N ALA A 345 6.92 -22.91 -24.54
CA ALA A 345 6.26 -21.60 -24.50
C ALA A 345 7.28 -20.47 -24.70
N VAL A 346 8.44 -20.58 -24.07
CA VAL A 346 9.57 -19.64 -24.24
C VAL A 346 10.06 -19.64 -25.68
N ALA A 347 10.25 -20.81 -26.30
CA ALA A 347 10.70 -20.92 -27.69
C ALA A 347 9.68 -20.32 -28.67
N ARG A 348 8.38 -20.60 -28.50
CA ARG A 348 7.32 -19.98 -29.30
C ARG A 348 7.30 -18.46 -29.16
N ARG A 349 7.51 -17.95 -27.95
CA ARG A 349 7.55 -16.50 -27.69
C ARG A 349 8.78 -15.85 -28.34
N ARG A 350 9.97 -16.40 -28.14
CA ARG A 350 11.20 -15.88 -28.73
C ARG A 350 11.20 -15.95 -30.27
N ALA A 351 10.48 -16.90 -30.86
CA ALA A 351 10.30 -16.97 -32.31
C ALA A 351 9.55 -15.76 -32.91
N THR A 352 8.78 -15.01 -32.10
CA THR A 352 8.16 -13.74 -32.54
C THR A 352 9.09 -12.53 -32.35
N GLY A 353 10.32 -12.74 -31.91
CA GLY A 353 11.27 -11.67 -31.56
C GLY A 353 10.94 -10.95 -30.26
N GLN A 354 10.03 -11.52 -29.45
CA GLN A 354 9.57 -10.94 -28.19
C GLN A 354 10.11 -11.72 -26.99
N ARG A 355 10.21 -11.03 -25.86
CA ARG A 355 10.56 -11.53 -24.54
C ARG A 355 9.36 -12.16 -23.85
N THR A 356 9.61 -13.00 -22.86
CA THR A 356 8.58 -13.48 -21.94
C THR A 356 8.21 -12.41 -20.91
N ALA A 357 7.09 -12.60 -20.21
CA ALA A 357 6.72 -11.73 -19.09
C ALA A 357 7.79 -11.71 -17.99
N ARG A 358 8.46 -12.85 -17.72
CA ARG A 358 9.54 -12.93 -16.72
C ARG A 358 10.80 -12.22 -17.18
N GLU A 359 11.21 -12.40 -18.44
CA GLU A 359 12.36 -11.68 -19.00
C GLU A 359 12.18 -10.15 -18.94
N ASN A 360 10.97 -9.66 -19.18
CA ASN A 360 10.65 -8.23 -19.06
C ASN A 360 10.70 -7.74 -17.60
N LEU A 361 10.19 -8.53 -16.65
CA LEU A 361 10.25 -8.19 -15.23
C LEU A 361 11.68 -8.27 -14.69
N ASP A 362 12.47 -9.25 -15.11
CA ASP A 362 13.87 -9.41 -14.72
C ASP A 362 14.75 -8.27 -15.25
N ASP A 363 14.48 -7.77 -16.47
CA ASP A 363 15.13 -6.57 -16.99
C ASP A 363 14.66 -5.32 -16.23
N LEU A 364 13.36 -5.18 -15.96
CA LEU A 364 12.80 -3.99 -15.31
C LEU A 364 13.25 -3.85 -13.85
N CYS A 365 13.19 -4.93 -13.07
CA CYS A 365 13.44 -4.92 -11.64
C CYS A 365 14.94 -4.92 -11.34
N ASP A 366 15.34 -4.29 -10.24
CA ASP A 366 16.69 -4.44 -9.71
C ASP A 366 16.94 -5.92 -9.36
N PRO A 367 18.15 -6.45 -9.59
CA PRO A 367 18.43 -7.88 -9.43
C PRO A 367 18.01 -8.44 -8.07
N GLY A 368 17.19 -9.50 -8.08
CA GLY A 368 16.73 -10.18 -6.87
C GLY A 368 15.72 -9.39 -6.02
N SER A 369 15.22 -8.24 -6.49
CA SER A 369 14.31 -7.39 -5.72
C SER A 369 12.83 -7.81 -5.83
N LEU A 370 12.43 -8.50 -6.90
CA LEU A 370 11.05 -8.91 -7.10
C LEU A 370 10.58 -9.89 -6.00
N ARG A 371 9.47 -9.56 -5.38
CA ARG A 371 8.71 -10.42 -4.46
C ARG A 371 7.37 -10.70 -5.11
N GLU A 372 7.30 -11.82 -5.83
CA GLU A 372 6.12 -12.22 -6.60
C GLU A 372 4.98 -12.69 -5.68
N TYR A 373 3.77 -12.21 -5.94
CA TYR A 373 2.57 -12.54 -5.17
C TYR A 373 1.65 -13.45 -5.99
N GLY A 374 1.15 -14.51 -5.36
CA GLY A 374 0.23 -15.46 -6.00
C GLY A 374 0.84 -16.20 -7.21
N ALA A 375 2.13 -16.52 -7.17
CA ALA A 375 2.82 -17.27 -8.23
C ALA A 375 2.15 -18.63 -8.50
N LEU A 376 1.69 -19.32 -7.44
CA LEU A 376 1.03 -20.62 -7.51
C LEU A 376 -0.44 -20.56 -7.95
N ALA A 377 -0.93 -19.39 -8.37
CA ALA A 377 -2.28 -19.25 -8.90
C ALA A 377 -2.46 -20.04 -10.21
N VAL A 378 -3.66 -20.59 -10.40
CA VAL A 378 -4.08 -21.29 -11.61
C VAL A 378 -5.47 -20.83 -12.02
N ALA A 379 -5.84 -21.06 -13.28
CA ALA A 379 -7.13 -20.64 -13.83
C ALA A 379 -8.33 -21.26 -13.11
N ALA A 380 -9.45 -20.54 -13.13
CA ALA A 380 -10.73 -20.95 -12.53
C ALA A 380 -11.48 -21.95 -13.41
N GLN A 381 -10.85 -23.11 -13.69
CA GLN A 381 -11.36 -24.17 -14.57
C GLN A 381 -11.23 -25.58 -13.94
N ARG A 382 -11.18 -25.70 -12.61
CA ARG A 382 -11.08 -26.97 -11.87
C ARG A 382 -12.28 -27.90 -12.09
N SER A 383 -13.43 -27.35 -12.47
CA SER A 383 -14.64 -28.09 -12.85
C SER A 383 -14.50 -28.85 -14.17
N THR A 384 -13.57 -28.45 -15.04
CA THR A 384 -13.38 -29.04 -16.37
C THR A 384 -11.99 -29.63 -16.60
N ARG A 385 -11.01 -29.31 -15.75
CA ARG A 385 -9.62 -29.76 -15.87
C ARG A 385 -9.06 -30.21 -14.52
N SER A 386 -8.13 -31.15 -14.56
CA SER A 386 -7.42 -31.59 -13.36
C SER A 386 -6.53 -30.47 -12.79
N PHE A 387 -6.27 -30.50 -11.49
CA PHE A 387 -5.39 -29.50 -10.87
C PHE A 387 -3.96 -29.55 -11.41
N GLU A 388 -3.42 -30.76 -11.65
CA GLU A 388 -2.08 -30.94 -12.22
C GLU A 388 -1.97 -30.36 -13.63
N GLU A 389 -3.01 -30.54 -14.46
CA GLU A 389 -3.06 -29.93 -15.78
C GLU A 389 -3.06 -28.39 -15.68
N LEU A 390 -3.90 -27.84 -14.79
CA LEU A 390 -3.98 -26.39 -14.58
C LEU A 390 -2.65 -25.78 -14.10
N GLN A 391 -1.89 -26.49 -13.26
CA GLN A 391 -0.55 -26.06 -12.84
C GLN A 391 0.42 -25.92 -14.03
N LYS A 392 0.26 -26.74 -15.08
CA LYS A 392 1.11 -26.71 -16.28
C LYS A 392 0.63 -25.69 -17.33
N ILE A 393 -0.68 -25.60 -17.57
CA ILE A 393 -1.22 -24.77 -18.67
C ILE A 393 -1.56 -23.34 -18.26
N SER A 394 -1.73 -23.08 -16.95
CA SER A 394 -2.15 -21.77 -16.43
C SER A 394 -1.27 -21.24 -15.29
N PRO A 395 0.07 -21.32 -15.39
CA PRO A 395 0.95 -20.84 -14.32
C PRO A 395 0.67 -19.36 -14.03
N ALA A 396 0.60 -19.02 -12.75
CA ALA A 396 0.27 -17.69 -12.24
C ALA A 396 -1.09 -17.12 -12.76
N ASP A 397 -1.96 -17.97 -13.32
CA ASP A 397 -3.15 -17.58 -14.10
C ASP A 397 -2.87 -16.64 -15.29
N GLY A 398 -1.63 -16.63 -15.80
CA GLY A 398 -1.21 -15.76 -16.90
C GLY A 398 -0.98 -14.30 -16.50
N PHE A 399 -0.86 -13.99 -15.22
CA PHE A 399 -0.54 -12.64 -14.74
C PHE A 399 0.47 -12.69 -13.58
N ILE A 400 1.65 -12.12 -13.77
CA ILE A 400 2.72 -12.07 -12.76
C ILE A 400 2.68 -10.68 -12.11
N TYR A 401 2.67 -10.60 -10.78
CA TYR A 401 2.73 -9.30 -10.10
C TYR A 401 3.48 -9.39 -8.78
N GLY A 402 3.96 -8.25 -8.29
CA GLY A 402 4.68 -8.20 -7.03
C GLY A 402 5.24 -6.83 -6.71
N LEU A 403 5.92 -6.76 -5.57
CA LEU A 403 6.71 -5.59 -5.16
C LEU A 403 8.16 -5.79 -5.62
N CYS A 404 8.79 -4.75 -6.14
CA CYS A 404 10.20 -4.76 -6.52
C CYS A 404 10.88 -3.42 -6.21
N SER A 405 12.17 -3.33 -6.55
CA SER A 405 12.87 -2.06 -6.69
C SER A 405 13.18 -1.79 -8.16
N ILE A 406 13.12 -0.53 -8.59
CA ILE A 406 13.53 -0.06 -9.92
C ILE A 406 14.42 1.17 -9.72
N ASN A 407 15.60 1.19 -10.35
CA ASN A 407 16.59 2.27 -10.24
C ASN A 407 17.17 2.42 -8.81
N GLY A 408 17.24 1.33 -8.03
CA GLY A 408 17.74 1.34 -6.65
C GLY A 408 19.20 1.80 -6.51
N ASN A 409 20.01 1.60 -7.54
CA ASN A 409 21.38 2.13 -7.59
C ASN A 409 21.46 3.66 -7.61
N GLN A 410 20.43 4.35 -8.13
CA GLN A 410 20.39 5.81 -8.24
C GLN A 410 19.65 6.46 -7.07
N PHE A 411 18.53 5.86 -6.62
CA PHE A 411 17.61 6.52 -5.68
C PHE A 411 17.53 5.85 -4.29
N GLY A 412 18.27 4.76 -4.08
CA GLY A 412 18.25 4.01 -2.84
C GLY A 412 16.96 3.19 -2.61
N PRO A 413 16.93 2.36 -1.56
CA PRO A 413 15.92 1.30 -1.39
C PRO A 413 14.51 1.81 -1.11
N GLU A 414 14.34 3.02 -0.58
CA GLU A 414 13.02 3.56 -0.23
C GLU A 414 12.29 4.17 -1.43
N ARG A 415 13.02 4.91 -2.28
CA ARG A 415 12.46 5.60 -3.46
C ARG A 415 12.44 4.73 -4.71
N SER A 416 13.13 3.57 -4.68
CA SER A 416 13.10 2.58 -5.76
C SER A 416 11.89 1.65 -5.71
N ARG A 417 11.15 1.61 -4.60
CA ARG A 417 10.02 0.67 -4.45
C ARG A 417 8.95 0.93 -5.49
N CYS A 418 8.55 -0.14 -6.18
CA CYS A 418 7.54 -0.09 -7.22
C CYS A 418 6.73 -1.39 -7.21
N PHE A 419 5.44 -1.28 -7.49
CA PHE A 419 4.63 -2.42 -7.85
C PHE A 419 4.72 -2.69 -9.35
N VAL A 420 4.79 -3.96 -9.73
CA VAL A 420 4.83 -4.38 -11.13
C VAL A 420 3.78 -5.44 -11.41
N GLY A 421 3.23 -5.42 -12.61
CA GLY A 421 2.31 -6.42 -13.13
C GLY A 421 2.62 -6.71 -14.59
N ALA A 422 2.61 -7.98 -14.98
CA ALA A 422 2.84 -8.39 -16.36
C ALA A 422 1.90 -9.52 -16.77
N ALA A 423 1.11 -9.28 -17.81
CA ALA A 423 0.36 -10.34 -18.48
C ALA A 423 1.32 -11.25 -19.26
N ASP A 424 1.14 -12.57 -19.12
CA ASP A 424 1.90 -13.57 -19.85
C ASP A 424 1.08 -14.04 -21.06
N TYR A 425 1.42 -13.52 -22.24
CA TYR A 425 0.74 -13.86 -23.48
C TYR A 425 0.79 -15.36 -23.81
N THR A 426 1.79 -16.08 -23.30
CA THR A 426 1.90 -17.52 -23.55
C THR A 426 0.89 -18.35 -22.75
N VAL A 427 0.20 -17.75 -21.78
CA VAL A 427 -0.91 -18.34 -21.02
C VAL A 427 -2.23 -17.74 -21.52
N PHE A 428 -3.00 -18.54 -22.25
CA PHE A 428 -4.31 -18.15 -22.78
C PHE A 428 -4.31 -16.78 -23.49
N SER A 429 -3.26 -16.45 -24.26
CA SER A 429 -3.12 -15.17 -24.98
C SER A 429 -3.19 -13.93 -24.07
N GLY A 430 -2.70 -14.04 -22.82
CA GLY A 430 -2.69 -12.94 -21.86
C GLY A 430 -4.09 -12.47 -21.45
N THR A 431 -5.09 -13.35 -21.59
CA THR A 431 -6.47 -13.02 -21.22
C THR A 431 -6.66 -12.94 -19.72
N GLN A 432 -7.53 -12.04 -19.29
CA GLN A 432 -7.81 -11.74 -17.90
C GLN A 432 -8.90 -12.68 -17.38
N GLY A 433 -8.48 -13.68 -16.60
CA GLY A 433 -9.37 -14.62 -15.92
C GLY A 433 -9.88 -14.10 -14.58
N PHE A 434 -10.73 -14.89 -13.94
CA PHE A 434 -11.28 -14.58 -12.62
C PHE A 434 -10.19 -14.47 -11.54
N ILE A 435 -9.23 -15.39 -11.54
CA ILE A 435 -8.11 -15.36 -10.58
C ILE A 435 -7.15 -14.23 -10.93
N GLY A 436 -6.87 -13.99 -12.21
CA GLY A 436 -6.10 -12.86 -12.71
C GLY A 436 -6.68 -11.52 -12.24
N HIS A 437 -8.00 -11.34 -12.26
CA HIS A 437 -8.65 -10.15 -11.71
C HIS A 437 -8.50 -10.01 -10.19
N LYS A 438 -8.57 -11.10 -9.41
CA LYS A 438 -8.24 -11.03 -7.98
C LYS A 438 -6.80 -10.59 -7.74
N LYS A 439 -5.86 -11.02 -8.60
CA LYS A 439 -4.44 -10.60 -8.55
C LYS A 439 -4.29 -9.11 -8.89
N LEU A 440 -4.96 -8.63 -9.95
CA LEU A 440 -5.02 -7.21 -10.32
C LEU A 440 -5.61 -6.34 -9.20
N ASP A 441 -6.74 -6.76 -8.64
CA ASP A 441 -7.40 -6.05 -7.55
C ASP A 441 -6.47 -5.90 -6.33
N ARG A 442 -5.77 -6.98 -5.97
CA ARG A 442 -4.80 -6.97 -4.86
C ARG A 442 -3.59 -6.08 -5.16
N LEU A 443 -3.09 -6.09 -6.39
CA LEU A 443 -2.01 -5.22 -6.87
C LEU A 443 -2.41 -3.74 -6.73
N PHE A 444 -3.60 -3.38 -7.21
CA PHE A 444 -4.07 -2.00 -7.18
C PHE A 444 -4.37 -1.51 -5.76
N ASP A 445 -4.97 -2.36 -4.91
CA ASP A 445 -5.20 -2.02 -3.49
C ASP A 445 -3.89 -1.71 -2.78
N LEU A 446 -2.84 -2.51 -3.04
CA LEU A 446 -1.52 -2.30 -2.45
C LEU A 446 -0.84 -1.03 -2.95
N ALA A 447 -0.90 -0.77 -4.26
CA ALA A 447 -0.35 0.45 -4.83
C ALA A 447 -1.05 1.70 -4.25
N GLU A 448 -2.38 1.65 -4.07
CA GLU A 448 -3.15 2.73 -3.45
C GLU A 448 -2.79 2.91 -1.98
N GLN A 449 -2.76 1.81 -1.21
CA GLN A 449 -2.51 1.82 0.23
C GLN A 449 -1.12 2.34 0.57
N HIS A 450 -0.11 1.93 -0.20
CA HIS A 450 1.29 2.27 0.05
C HIS A 450 1.79 3.47 -0.76
N ARG A 451 0.95 4.04 -1.63
CA ARG A 451 1.30 5.16 -2.52
C ARG A 451 2.57 4.89 -3.34
N LEU A 452 2.69 3.67 -3.88
CA LEU A 452 3.84 3.26 -4.67
C LEU A 452 3.54 3.32 -6.18
N PRO A 453 4.52 3.72 -7.02
CA PRO A 453 4.39 3.67 -8.48
C PRO A 453 4.03 2.28 -8.99
N LEU A 454 3.39 2.22 -10.15
CA LEU A 454 2.94 0.98 -10.78
C LEU A 454 3.36 0.90 -12.25
N VAL A 455 4.03 -0.19 -12.63
CA VAL A 455 4.32 -0.55 -14.04
C VAL A 455 3.50 -1.76 -14.46
N LEU A 456 2.77 -1.65 -15.57
CA LEU A 456 1.93 -2.71 -16.13
C LEU A 456 2.36 -3.07 -17.55
N PHE A 457 2.69 -4.35 -17.78
CA PHE A 457 2.75 -4.92 -19.13
C PHE A 457 1.37 -5.46 -19.49
N THR A 458 0.69 -4.82 -20.44
CA THR A 458 -0.74 -5.02 -20.71
C THR A 458 -1.04 -5.90 -21.92
N GLU A 459 -0.06 -6.60 -22.49
CA GLU A 459 -0.28 -7.48 -23.65
C GLU A 459 -1.35 -8.54 -23.35
N GLY A 460 -2.39 -8.62 -24.17
CA GLY A 460 -3.46 -9.58 -23.98
C GLY A 460 -4.72 -9.34 -24.79
N GLY A 461 -5.54 -10.38 -24.89
CA GLY A 461 -6.81 -10.39 -25.64
C GLY A 461 -8.04 -9.86 -24.89
N GLY A 462 -7.89 -9.40 -23.65
CA GLY A 462 -9.02 -8.95 -22.81
C GLY A 462 -9.59 -10.05 -21.91
N GLY A 463 -10.89 -9.98 -21.60
CA GLY A 463 -11.53 -10.90 -20.65
C GLY A 463 -11.57 -12.36 -21.13
N ARG A 464 -11.32 -13.30 -20.22
CA ARG A 464 -11.32 -14.73 -20.52
C ARG A 464 -12.73 -15.32 -20.44
N ALA A 465 -13.19 -15.93 -21.53
CA ALA A 465 -14.56 -16.44 -21.64
C ALA A 465 -14.80 -17.82 -21.00
N LEU A 466 -13.75 -18.63 -20.78
CA LEU A 466 -13.86 -20.06 -20.45
C LEU A 466 -13.59 -20.40 -18.97
N ASP A 467 -13.66 -19.43 -18.05
CA ASP A 467 -13.49 -19.70 -16.62
C ASP A 467 -14.81 -20.24 -16.01
N THR A 468 -14.87 -21.55 -15.80
CA THR A 468 -16.09 -22.31 -15.46
C THR A 468 -16.36 -22.49 -13.96
N ASP A 469 -15.38 -22.23 -13.09
CA ASP A 469 -15.53 -22.42 -11.62
C ASP A 469 -16.30 -21.30 -10.92
N ASN A 470 -16.46 -20.15 -11.59
CA ASN A 470 -17.28 -19.04 -11.11
C ASN A 470 -18.58 -18.99 -11.92
N PHE A 471 -19.55 -18.16 -11.50
CA PHE A 471 -20.80 -17.96 -12.25
C PHE A 471 -20.50 -17.77 -13.74
N ALA A 472 -21.07 -18.63 -14.58
CA ALA A 472 -20.85 -18.72 -16.03
C ALA A 472 -21.46 -17.54 -16.81
N GLY A 473 -21.37 -16.33 -16.27
CA GLY A 473 -22.00 -15.11 -16.77
C GLY A 473 -21.09 -13.89 -16.69
N VAL A 474 -21.63 -12.75 -17.09
CA VAL A 474 -20.88 -11.49 -17.21
C VAL A 474 -20.57 -10.91 -15.82
N ASN A 475 -19.28 -10.74 -15.49
CA ASN A 475 -18.85 -10.10 -14.24
C ASN A 475 -18.64 -8.58 -14.41
N LEU A 476 -19.73 -7.83 -14.62
CA LEU A 476 -19.66 -6.35 -14.70
C LEU A 476 -19.42 -5.67 -13.35
N ALA A 477 -19.56 -6.40 -12.24
CA ALA A 477 -19.27 -5.91 -10.90
C ALA A 477 -17.77 -5.96 -10.55
N ASN A 478 -16.93 -6.38 -11.49
CA ASN A 478 -15.48 -6.46 -11.32
C ASN A 478 -14.87 -5.07 -11.03
N PRO A 479 -14.20 -4.89 -9.89
CA PRO A 479 -13.71 -3.57 -9.49
C PRO A 479 -12.35 -3.19 -10.12
N SER A 480 -11.66 -4.08 -10.86
CA SER A 480 -10.27 -3.83 -11.29
C SER A 480 -10.06 -2.49 -12.00
N PHE A 481 -10.91 -2.13 -12.96
CA PHE A 481 -10.76 -0.86 -13.71
C PHE A 481 -11.13 0.35 -12.85
N TRP A 482 -12.11 0.20 -11.95
CA TRP A 482 -12.44 1.24 -10.98
C TRP A 482 -11.29 1.48 -10.02
N LYS A 483 -10.63 0.42 -9.53
CA LYS A 483 -9.45 0.49 -8.66
C LYS A 483 -8.26 1.12 -9.38
N LEU A 484 -7.98 0.70 -10.62
CA LEU A 484 -6.93 1.33 -11.43
C LEU A 484 -7.18 2.83 -11.62
N GLY A 485 -8.42 3.21 -11.92
CA GLY A 485 -8.80 4.62 -12.07
C GLY A 485 -8.56 5.47 -10.82
N ARG A 486 -8.64 4.89 -9.61
CA ARG A 486 -8.32 5.58 -8.34
C ARG A 486 -6.83 5.87 -8.15
N LEU A 487 -5.96 5.15 -8.86
CA LEU A 487 -4.53 5.38 -8.82
C LEU A 487 -4.09 6.58 -9.68
N SER A 488 -4.91 6.98 -10.65
CA SER A 488 -4.60 8.13 -11.52
C SER A 488 -4.44 9.41 -10.72
N GLY A 489 -3.30 10.07 -10.94
CA GLY A 489 -2.89 11.28 -10.23
C GLY A 489 -2.56 11.08 -8.75
N LEU A 490 -2.53 9.84 -8.29
CA LEU A 490 -2.09 9.48 -6.95
C LEU A 490 -0.66 8.92 -6.95
N VAL A 491 -0.39 7.98 -7.85
CA VAL A 491 0.92 7.35 -8.04
C VAL A 491 1.26 7.35 -9.52
N PRO A 492 2.54 7.37 -9.91
CA PRO A 492 2.92 7.26 -11.32
C PRO A 492 2.47 5.92 -11.90
N LEU A 493 1.74 5.96 -13.01
CA LEU A 493 1.24 4.79 -13.75
C LEU A 493 1.94 4.66 -15.10
N VAL A 494 2.66 3.55 -15.30
CA VAL A 494 3.37 3.26 -16.55
C VAL A 494 2.75 2.05 -17.23
N GLY A 495 2.22 2.24 -18.43
CA GLY A 495 1.69 1.17 -19.25
C GLY A 495 2.66 0.81 -20.37
N ILE A 496 3.01 -0.47 -20.48
CA ILE A 496 3.90 -1.01 -21.51
C ILE A 496 3.13 -2.04 -22.33
N VAL A 497 3.23 -1.93 -23.65
CA VAL A 497 2.64 -2.90 -24.57
C VAL A 497 3.64 -3.33 -25.65
N SER A 498 3.74 -4.64 -25.83
CA SER A 498 4.31 -5.26 -27.02
C SER A 498 3.34 -6.29 -27.56
N GLY A 499 3.04 -6.25 -28.86
CA GLY A 499 2.05 -7.16 -29.44
C GLY A 499 0.58 -6.75 -29.19
N PRO A 500 -0.36 -7.71 -29.16
CA PRO A 500 -1.79 -7.43 -29.09
C PRO A 500 -2.23 -6.89 -27.72
N CYS A 501 -3.04 -5.84 -27.69
CA CYS A 501 -3.59 -5.26 -26.47
C CYS A 501 -5.04 -4.84 -26.70
N PHE A 502 -5.98 -5.72 -26.31
CA PHE A 502 -7.39 -5.54 -26.65
C PHE A 502 -8.34 -5.51 -25.45
N ALA A 503 -9.45 -4.82 -25.64
CA ALA A 503 -10.54 -4.71 -24.67
C ALA A 503 -10.02 -4.27 -23.31
N ALA A 504 -10.13 -5.12 -22.30
CA ALA A 504 -9.69 -4.79 -20.95
C ALA A 504 -8.19 -4.48 -20.83
N SER A 505 -7.34 -5.12 -21.64
CA SER A 505 -5.91 -4.82 -21.70
C SER A 505 -5.67 -3.39 -22.21
N ALA A 506 -6.38 -2.99 -23.26
CA ALA A 506 -6.33 -1.63 -23.80
C ALA A 506 -6.91 -0.60 -22.82
N ALA A 507 -7.97 -0.95 -22.09
CA ALA A 507 -8.55 -0.10 -21.06
C ALA A 507 -7.55 0.19 -19.93
N MET A 508 -6.81 -0.82 -19.45
CA MET A 508 -5.75 -0.60 -18.45
C MET A 508 -4.62 0.28 -18.98
N LEU A 509 -4.20 0.04 -20.23
CA LEU A 509 -3.18 0.85 -20.89
C LEU A 509 -3.60 2.32 -20.99
N GLY A 510 -4.83 2.59 -21.42
CA GLY A 510 -5.37 3.95 -21.57
C GLY A 510 -5.61 4.70 -20.26
N CYS A 511 -5.59 4.00 -19.11
CA CYS A 511 -5.64 4.63 -17.79
C CYS A 511 -4.26 5.02 -17.23
N CYS A 512 -3.16 4.67 -17.90
CA CYS A 512 -1.81 5.00 -17.44
C CYS A 512 -1.41 6.44 -17.78
N ASP A 513 -0.49 7.00 -17.01
CA ASP A 513 0.03 8.36 -17.22
C ASP A 513 0.93 8.42 -18.46
N VAL A 514 1.64 7.32 -18.74
CA VAL A 514 2.44 7.15 -19.96
C VAL A 514 2.19 5.77 -20.57
N THR A 515 2.00 5.76 -21.89
CA THR A 515 1.88 4.56 -22.72
C THR A 515 3.16 4.40 -23.56
N ILE A 516 3.90 3.34 -23.27
CA ILE A 516 5.11 2.94 -24.00
C ILE A 516 4.74 1.73 -24.86
N ALA A 517 4.79 1.89 -26.19
CA ALA A 517 4.42 0.85 -27.12
C ALA A 517 5.57 0.49 -28.06
N THR A 518 5.78 -0.81 -28.28
CA THR A 518 6.70 -1.27 -29.32
C THR A 518 6.03 -1.16 -30.70
N ARG A 519 6.84 -1.05 -31.77
CA ARG A 519 6.33 -0.89 -33.15
C ARG A 519 5.44 -2.03 -33.64
N ASN A 520 5.57 -3.23 -33.07
CA ASN A 520 4.72 -4.39 -33.40
C ASN A 520 3.41 -4.42 -32.60
N ALA A 521 3.15 -3.45 -31.71
CA ALA A 521 1.94 -3.45 -30.91
C ALA A 521 0.69 -3.05 -31.72
N SER A 522 -0.44 -3.66 -31.36
CA SER A 522 -1.77 -3.33 -31.89
C SER A 522 -2.75 -3.19 -30.74
N ILE A 523 -3.36 -2.01 -30.63
CA ILE A 523 -4.13 -1.56 -29.46
C ILE A 523 -5.55 -1.24 -29.90
N GLY A 524 -6.56 -1.76 -29.19
CA GLY A 524 -7.96 -1.44 -29.51
C GLY A 524 -8.97 -1.89 -28.46
N MET A 525 -10.10 -1.20 -28.36
CA MET A 525 -11.16 -1.58 -27.40
C MET A 525 -11.87 -2.89 -27.76
N GLY A 526 -11.73 -3.39 -28.99
CA GLY A 526 -12.19 -4.70 -29.41
C GLY A 526 -11.12 -5.42 -30.22
N GLY A 527 -10.87 -6.70 -29.90
CA GLY A 527 -10.00 -7.55 -30.70
C GLY A 527 -10.69 -8.10 -31.95
N PRO A 528 -9.96 -8.82 -32.83
CA PRO A 528 -10.50 -9.35 -34.09
C PRO A 528 -11.83 -10.11 -33.96
N VAL A 529 -11.92 -10.98 -32.94
CA VAL A 529 -13.12 -11.80 -32.68
C VAL A 529 -14.32 -10.92 -32.30
N MET A 530 -14.10 -9.83 -31.56
CA MET A 530 -15.16 -8.90 -31.16
C MET A 530 -15.65 -8.05 -32.35
N ILE A 531 -14.72 -7.64 -33.22
CA ILE A 531 -15.01 -6.88 -34.44
C ILE A 531 -15.83 -7.74 -35.41
N GLU A 532 -15.40 -8.98 -35.66
CA GLU A 532 -16.13 -9.92 -36.51
C GLU A 532 -17.51 -10.26 -35.90
N GLY A 533 -17.55 -10.50 -34.58
CA GLY A 533 -18.80 -10.77 -33.85
C GLY A 533 -19.80 -9.61 -33.88
N ALA A 534 -19.34 -8.37 -34.04
CA ALA A 534 -20.18 -7.19 -34.23
C ALA A 534 -20.62 -6.96 -35.69
N GLY A 535 -20.25 -7.85 -36.62
CA GLY A 535 -20.59 -7.73 -38.04
C GLY A 535 -19.76 -6.70 -38.80
N LEU A 536 -18.63 -6.23 -38.24
CA LEU A 536 -17.77 -5.21 -38.84
C LEU A 536 -16.70 -5.79 -39.79
N GLY A 537 -16.84 -7.08 -40.13
CA GLY A 537 -15.91 -7.79 -41.02
C GLY A 537 -14.71 -8.40 -40.29
N ARG A 538 -13.84 -9.05 -41.07
CA ARG A 538 -12.62 -9.68 -40.57
C ARG A 538 -11.46 -8.72 -40.67
N VAL A 539 -10.75 -8.55 -39.55
CA VAL A 539 -9.56 -7.70 -39.44
C VAL A 539 -8.45 -8.52 -38.81
N SER A 540 -7.23 -8.39 -39.32
CA SER A 540 -6.09 -9.07 -38.71
C SER A 540 -5.73 -8.42 -37.37
N THR A 541 -5.09 -9.15 -36.46
CA THR A 541 -4.62 -8.60 -35.18
C THR A 541 -3.77 -7.33 -35.35
N ALA A 542 -2.90 -7.30 -36.35
CA ALA A 542 -2.01 -6.16 -36.61
C ALA A 542 -2.77 -4.92 -37.10
N ASP A 543 -3.90 -5.11 -37.79
CA ASP A 543 -4.65 -4.03 -38.44
C ASP A 543 -5.71 -3.39 -37.54
N VAL A 544 -5.97 -3.93 -36.35
CA VAL A 544 -6.97 -3.37 -35.42
C VAL A 544 -6.61 -1.96 -34.99
N GLY A 545 -5.38 -1.73 -34.55
CA GLY A 545 -4.93 -0.40 -34.14
C GLY A 545 -3.41 -0.33 -34.02
N PRO A 546 -2.69 -0.19 -35.15
CA PRO A 546 -1.23 -0.15 -35.16
C PRO A 546 -0.66 0.94 -34.23
N ALA A 547 0.38 0.63 -33.44
CA ALA A 547 0.97 1.57 -32.49
C ALA A 547 1.44 2.90 -33.14
N GLN A 548 1.86 2.87 -34.40
CA GLN A 548 2.27 4.06 -35.16
C GLN A 548 1.09 4.99 -35.45
N MET A 549 -0.11 4.44 -35.67
CA MET A 549 -1.35 5.22 -35.80
C MET A 549 -1.65 5.89 -34.46
N HIS A 550 -1.61 5.12 -33.38
CA HIS A 550 -1.88 5.59 -32.02
C HIS A 550 -0.88 6.64 -31.52
N ALA A 551 0.38 6.57 -31.97
CA ALA A 551 1.38 7.60 -31.69
C ALA A 551 1.04 8.95 -32.34
N ARG A 552 0.34 8.93 -33.49
CA ARG A 552 -0.15 10.15 -34.16
C ARG A 552 -1.47 10.66 -33.59
N GLN A 553 -2.23 9.77 -32.95
CA GLN A 553 -3.51 10.09 -32.32
C GLN A 553 -3.37 10.40 -30.81
N GLY A 554 -2.15 10.43 -30.26
CA GLY A 554 -1.93 10.76 -28.85
C GLY A 554 -2.25 9.65 -27.85
N VAL A 555 -2.57 8.44 -28.32
CA VAL A 555 -2.77 7.26 -27.45
C VAL A 555 -1.44 6.66 -26.98
N VAL A 556 -0.42 6.65 -27.86
CA VAL A 556 0.94 6.22 -27.50
C VAL A 556 1.80 7.45 -27.24
N ASP A 557 2.35 7.55 -26.04
CA ASP A 557 3.22 8.65 -25.63
C ASP A 557 4.67 8.41 -26.10
N VAL A 558 5.15 7.16 -26.01
CA VAL A 558 6.51 6.78 -26.40
C VAL A 558 6.48 5.54 -27.29
N LEU A 559 6.91 5.68 -28.54
CA LEU A 559 6.99 4.58 -29.51
C LEU A 559 8.43 4.07 -29.63
N VAL A 560 8.67 2.82 -29.27
CA VAL A 560 10.00 2.20 -29.24
C VAL A 560 10.10 1.01 -30.20
N ALA A 561 11.32 0.55 -30.49
CA ALA A 561 11.52 -0.56 -31.41
C ALA A 561 11.06 -1.91 -30.82
N ASP A 562 11.44 -2.18 -29.56
CA ASP A 562 11.32 -3.47 -28.90
C ASP A 562 11.13 -3.34 -27.38
N GLU A 563 10.95 -4.48 -26.70
CA GLU A 563 10.70 -4.53 -25.26
C GLU A 563 11.91 -4.09 -24.42
N ALA A 564 13.14 -4.22 -24.92
CA ALA A 564 14.34 -3.75 -24.22
C ALA A 564 14.33 -2.22 -24.11
N GLN A 565 14.05 -1.55 -25.22
CA GLN A 565 13.87 -0.11 -25.22
C GLN A 565 12.65 0.32 -24.40
N ALA A 566 11.56 -0.47 -24.41
CA ALA A 566 10.38 -0.16 -23.61
C ALA A 566 10.69 -0.15 -22.11
N VAL A 567 11.42 -1.16 -21.62
CA VAL A 567 11.89 -1.24 -20.23
C VAL A 567 12.83 -0.08 -19.90
N ALA A 568 13.79 0.24 -20.78
CA ALA A 568 14.70 1.36 -20.58
C ALA A 568 13.94 2.69 -20.47
N MET A 569 12.90 2.90 -21.29
CA MET A 569 12.06 4.11 -21.22
C MET A 569 11.20 4.13 -19.96
N ALA A 570 10.68 2.99 -19.50
CA ALA A 570 9.93 2.90 -18.25
C ALA A 570 10.81 3.26 -17.04
N LYS A 571 12.04 2.73 -16.97
CA LYS A 571 13.04 3.10 -15.95
C LYS A 571 13.35 4.59 -15.99
N ARG A 572 13.57 5.14 -17.18
CA ARG A 572 13.87 6.58 -17.36
C ARG A 572 12.69 7.46 -16.96
N TYR A 573 11.47 7.10 -17.34
CA TYR A 573 10.25 7.80 -16.94
C TYR A 573 10.06 7.79 -15.42
N LEU A 574 10.20 6.64 -14.77
CA LEU A 574 10.08 6.54 -13.31
C LEU A 574 11.12 7.38 -12.57
N ALA A 575 12.34 7.48 -13.10
CA ALA A 575 13.42 8.25 -12.47
C ALA A 575 13.01 9.69 -12.12
N TYR A 576 12.19 10.35 -12.95
CA TYR A 576 11.71 11.72 -12.69
C TYR A 576 10.83 11.85 -11.43
N PHE A 577 10.19 10.76 -11.00
CA PHE A 577 9.32 10.68 -9.82
C PHE A 577 10.06 10.20 -8.57
N GLN A 578 11.31 9.74 -8.71
CA GLN A 578 12.09 9.14 -7.62
C GLN A 578 13.02 10.16 -6.91
N GLY A 579 12.99 11.41 -7.36
CA GLY A 579 13.66 12.54 -6.73
C GLY A 579 14.77 13.17 -7.58
N ASN A 580 15.59 13.98 -6.92
CA ASN A 580 16.69 14.71 -7.55
C ASN A 580 17.91 13.80 -7.74
N LEU A 581 18.76 14.17 -8.71
CA LEU A 581 20.08 13.59 -8.91
C LEU A 581 21.16 14.56 -8.43
N ASP A 582 22.17 14.05 -7.73
CA ASP A 582 23.29 14.88 -7.27
C ASP A 582 24.37 15.04 -8.35
N ASP A 583 24.55 14.02 -9.19
CA ASP A 583 25.47 14.04 -10.34
C ASP A 583 24.73 14.46 -11.61
N TRP A 584 25.10 15.62 -12.15
CA TRP A 584 24.54 16.18 -13.37
C TRP A 584 25.59 17.05 -14.06
N SER A 585 25.40 17.24 -15.36
CA SER A 585 26.21 18.16 -16.17
C SER A 585 25.34 18.93 -17.15
N ALA A 586 25.83 20.09 -17.60
CA ALA A 586 25.16 20.94 -18.57
C ALA A 586 26.08 21.19 -19.77
N ALA A 587 25.49 21.33 -20.95
CA ALA A 587 26.23 21.74 -22.13
C ALA A 587 26.70 23.20 -22.02
N ASP A 588 27.64 23.62 -22.87
CA ASP A 588 27.96 25.04 -23.05
C ASP A 588 26.72 25.79 -23.56
N GLN A 589 26.35 26.86 -22.83
CA GLN A 589 25.18 27.69 -23.13
C GLN A 589 25.47 28.77 -24.18
N THR A 590 26.74 29.06 -24.48
CA THR A 590 27.16 30.09 -25.43
C THR A 590 26.50 29.96 -26.82
N PRO A 591 26.37 28.75 -27.41
CA PRO A 591 25.72 28.57 -28.71
C PRO A 591 24.23 28.95 -28.76
N LEU A 592 23.55 29.11 -27.60
CA LEU A 592 22.15 29.55 -27.56
C LEU A 592 21.98 30.96 -28.14
N ARG A 593 23.02 31.79 -28.12
CA ARG A 593 23.02 33.15 -28.72
C ARG A 593 22.71 33.15 -30.21
N GLU A 594 23.05 32.06 -30.91
CA GLU A 594 22.86 31.91 -32.35
C GLU A 594 21.78 30.88 -32.71
N ALA A 595 21.13 30.27 -31.71
CA ALA A 595 20.16 29.20 -31.93
C ALA A 595 18.90 29.68 -32.68
N ILE A 596 18.53 30.96 -32.53
CA ILE A 596 17.40 31.56 -33.24
C ILE A 596 17.92 32.37 -34.43
N PRO A 597 17.51 32.07 -35.67
CA PRO A 597 17.90 32.86 -36.83
C PRO A 597 17.42 34.31 -36.73
N GLU A 598 18.31 35.28 -36.99
CA GLU A 598 17.95 36.71 -37.05
C GLU A 598 16.85 37.00 -38.07
N ARG A 599 16.81 36.23 -39.17
CA ARG A 599 15.70 36.29 -40.13
C ARG A 599 14.44 35.72 -39.47
N ARG A 600 13.56 36.62 -39.00
CA ARG A 600 12.25 36.39 -38.33
C ARG A 600 11.36 35.27 -38.92
N THR A 601 11.49 34.99 -40.22
CA THR A 601 10.68 33.99 -40.93
C THR A 601 11.38 32.64 -41.13
N ARG A 602 12.65 32.48 -40.75
CA ARG A 602 13.38 31.22 -40.88
C ARG A 602 13.13 30.33 -39.64
N ALA A 603 12.68 29.11 -39.86
CA ALA A 603 12.46 28.13 -38.80
C ALA A 603 13.79 27.57 -38.24
N TYR A 604 13.73 26.93 -37.07
CA TYR A 604 14.84 26.27 -36.38
C TYR A 604 14.34 25.02 -35.63
N GLU A 605 15.26 24.18 -35.16
CA GLU A 605 14.95 23.01 -34.34
C GLU A 605 14.88 23.40 -32.86
N VAL A 606 13.71 23.29 -32.25
CA VAL A 606 13.52 23.64 -30.83
C VAL A 606 14.07 22.57 -29.90
N ARG A 607 14.20 21.30 -30.34
CA ARG A 607 14.84 20.25 -29.53
C ARG A 607 16.30 20.59 -29.24
N ASP A 608 17.02 21.16 -30.20
CA ASP A 608 18.42 21.59 -29.99
C ASP A 608 18.54 22.67 -28.90
N VAL A 609 17.51 23.52 -28.73
CA VAL A 609 17.44 24.50 -27.65
C VAL A 609 17.18 23.82 -26.31
N ILE A 610 16.22 22.87 -26.28
CA ILE A 610 15.88 22.10 -25.08
C ILE A 610 17.08 21.28 -24.60
N ASP A 611 17.73 20.53 -25.48
CA ASP A 611 18.87 19.66 -25.18
C ASP A 611 20.07 20.44 -24.62
N ARG A 612 20.24 21.69 -25.05
CA ARG A 612 21.29 22.57 -24.52
C ARG A 612 20.93 23.17 -23.17
N LEU A 613 19.68 23.58 -22.97
CA LEU A 613 19.23 24.20 -21.73
C LEU A 613 19.17 23.20 -20.58
N MET A 614 18.71 21.97 -20.85
CA MET A 614 18.50 20.93 -19.85
C MET A 614 19.81 20.20 -19.52
N ASP A 615 19.80 19.41 -18.44
CA ASP A 615 20.94 18.56 -18.08
C ASP A 615 21.19 17.52 -19.19
N VAL A 616 22.47 17.21 -19.44
CA VAL A 616 22.87 16.21 -20.44
C VAL A 616 22.22 14.86 -20.13
N ASP A 617 21.75 14.17 -21.18
CA ASP A 617 21.05 12.88 -21.11
C ASP A 617 19.76 12.87 -20.25
N SER A 618 19.21 14.04 -19.93
CA SER A 618 17.98 14.13 -19.12
C SER A 618 16.68 14.26 -19.91
N VAL A 619 16.72 14.53 -21.22
CA VAL A 619 15.53 14.84 -22.04
C VAL A 619 14.75 13.59 -22.45
N LEU A 620 13.48 13.50 -22.02
CA LEU A 620 12.48 12.52 -22.46
C LEU A 620 11.27 13.22 -23.07
N GLU A 621 11.18 13.24 -24.40
CA GLU A 621 10.01 13.77 -25.12
C GLU A 621 8.82 12.80 -25.04
N LEU A 622 7.65 13.35 -24.71
CA LEU A 622 6.38 12.61 -24.64
C LEU A 622 5.43 13.04 -25.77
N ARG A 623 4.66 12.09 -26.31
CA ARG A 623 3.70 12.29 -27.42
C ARG A 623 4.33 13.00 -28.63
N ALA A 624 5.55 12.66 -28.99
CA ALA A 624 6.28 13.31 -30.09
C ALA A 624 5.54 13.29 -31.45
N GLY A 625 4.66 12.30 -31.66
CA GLY A 625 3.87 12.15 -32.88
C GLY A 625 2.51 12.86 -32.92
N PHE A 626 2.05 13.44 -31.80
CA PHE A 626 0.73 14.07 -31.65
C PHE A 626 0.89 15.55 -31.30
N GLY A 627 0.01 16.42 -31.84
CA GLY A 627 0.06 17.87 -31.61
C GLY A 627 1.45 18.46 -31.86
N CYS A 628 2.06 18.15 -33.01
CA CYS A 628 3.49 18.31 -33.25
C CYS A 628 4.02 19.75 -33.24
N ALA A 629 3.13 20.76 -33.29
CA ALA A 629 3.55 22.16 -33.11
C ALA A 629 3.82 22.52 -31.64
N ILE A 630 3.48 21.64 -30.68
CA ILE A 630 3.89 21.72 -29.28
C ILE A 630 4.73 20.50 -28.91
N VAL A 631 5.89 20.75 -28.31
CA VAL A 631 6.79 19.76 -27.73
C VAL A 631 6.53 19.69 -26.23
N THR A 632 6.47 18.49 -25.67
CA THR A 632 6.32 18.24 -24.23
C THR A 632 7.42 17.29 -23.77
N VAL A 633 8.21 17.70 -22.78
CA VAL A 633 9.42 16.98 -22.36
C VAL A 633 9.48 16.90 -20.84
N LEU A 634 9.76 15.72 -20.28
CA LEU A 634 10.31 15.62 -18.93
C LEU A 634 11.84 15.70 -19.02
N ALA A 635 12.44 16.59 -18.25
CA ALA A 635 13.89 16.80 -18.23
C ALA A 635 14.39 17.09 -16.81
N ARG A 636 15.69 17.36 -16.68
CA ARG A 636 16.28 17.85 -15.43
C ARG A 636 16.99 19.18 -15.61
N LEU A 637 16.94 19.98 -14.55
CA LEU A 637 17.70 21.20 -14.38
C LEU A 637 18.42 21.16 -13.02
N GLU A 638 19.74 21.08 -13.05
CA GLU A 638 20.58 20.88 -11.85
C GLU A 638 20.10 19.66 -11.02
N GLY A 639 19.83 18.55 -11.71
CA GLY A 639 19.37 17.29 -11.12
C GLY A 639 17.88 17.26 -10.74
N ARG A 640 17.16 18.38 -10.78
CA ARG A 640 15.73 18.48 -10.41
C ARG A 640 14.83 18.24 -11.61
N THR A 641 13.78 17.45 -11.45
CA THR A 641 12.79 17.21 -12.51
C THR A 641 12.06 18.49 -12.89
N VAL A 642 11.97 18.78 -14.19
CA VAL A 642 11.16 19.85 -14.77
C VAL A 642 10.37 19.35 -15.97
N GLY A 643 9.18 19.91 -16.18
CA GLY A 643 8.43 19.76 -17.42
C GLY A 643 8.75 20.91 -18.36
N VAL A 644 8.98 20.64 -19.64
CA VAL A 644 9.20 21.67 -20.67
C VAL A 644 8.09 21.61 -21.71
N VAL A 645 7.50 22.76 -22.01
CA VAL A 645 6.58 22.96 -23.14
C VAL A 645 7.20 23.93 -24.12
N ALA A 646 7.20 23.61 -25.41
CA ALA A 646 7.84 24.47 -26.42
C ALA A 646 7.10 24.47 -27.75
N ASN A 647 7.07 25.59 -28.47
CA ASN A 647 6.55 25.63 -29.83
C ASN A 647 7.59 25.11 -30.83
N ASP A 648 7.19 24.27 -31.79
CA ASP A 648 8.03 23.89 -32.94
C ASP A 648 7.65 24.70 -34.18
N SER A 649 8.48 25.69 -34.51
CA SER A 649 8.25 26.59 -35.64
C SER A 649 8.27 25.90 -37.01
N ARG A 650 8.76 24.66 -37.12
CA ARG A 650 8.75 23.88 -38.38
C ARG A 650 7.39 23.27 -38.67
N THR A 651 6.55 23.10 -37.65
CA THR A 651 5.18 22.59 -37.78
C THR A 651 4.20 23.75 -37.67
N ASN A 652 3.45 24.04 -38.73
CA ASN A 652 2.44 25.11 -38.74
C ASN A 652 2.97 26.49 -38.27
N GLY A 653 4.27 26.74 -38.39
CA GLY A 653 4.89 27.97 -37.89
C GLY A 653 4.89 28.11 -36.36
N GLY A 654 4.60 27.05 -35.60
CA GLY A 654 4.44 27.08 -34.14
C GLY A 654 3.03 27.45 -33.66
N ALA A 655 2.04 27.48 -34.57
CA ALA A 655 0.65 27.79 -34.23
C ALA A 655 0.00 26.66 -33.41
N ILE A 656 -0.81 27.03 -32.42
CA ILE A 656 -1.44 26.09 -31.48
C ILE A 656 -2.83 25.70 -32.01
N GLY A 657 -3.02 24.45 -32.41
CA GLY A 657 -4.31 23.85 -32.79
C GLY A 657 -5.00 23.14 -31.62
N ALA A 658 -6.01 22.32 -31.93
CA ALA A 658 -6.76 21.57 -30.92
C ALA A 658 -5.90 20.46 -30.28
N ASP A 659 -5.22 19.66 -31.09
CA ASP A 659 -4.35 18.58 -30.61
C ASP A 659 -3.18 19.12 -29.79
N GLU A 660 -2.56 20.22 -30.24
CA GLU A 660 -1.52 20.94 -29.48
C GLU A 660 -2.03 21.42 -28.13
N ALA A 661 -3.24 21.98 -28.08
CA ALA A 661 -3.82 22.51 -26.85
C ALA A 661 -4.15 21.40 -25.85
N ASP A 662 -4.67 20.26 -26.31
CA ASP A 662 -4.93 19.10 -25.47
C ASP A 662 -3.61 18.50 -24.93
N LYS A 663 -2.62 18.30 -25.81
CA LYS A 663 -1.28 17.83 -25.43
C LYS A 663 -0.65 18.72 -24.36
N MET A 664 -0.66 20.04 -24.58
CA MET A 664 -0.12 21.01 -23.62
C MET A 664 -0.88 20.96 -22.29
N THR A 665 -2.21 20.97 -22.33
CA THR A 665 -3.06 20.97 -21.13
C THR A 665 -2.81 19.72 -20.28
N ARG A 666 -2.80 18.53 -20.89
CA ARG A 666 -2.58 17.27 -20.18
C ARG A 666 -1.19 17.23 -19.56
N PHE A 667 -0.17 17.69 -20.29
CA PHE A 667 1.19 17.74 -19.77
C PHE A 667 1.36 18.72 -18.60
N MET A 668 0.71 19.88 -18.66
CA MET A 668 0.65 20.82 -17.53
C MET A 668 0.02 20.16 -16.29
N ARG A 669 -1.03 19.36 -16.47
CA ARG A 669 -1.67 18.61 -15.37
C ARG A 669 -0.81 17.48 -14.83
N LEU A 670 -0.05 16.78 -15.68
CA LEU A 670 0.92 15.79 -15.24
C LEU A 670 1.95 16.45 -14.32
N CYS A 671 2.55 17.55 -14.77
CA CYS A 671 3.54 18.29 -14.01
C CYS A 671 2.96 18.82 -12.69
N ASP A 672 1.77 19.42 -12.71
CA ASP A 672 1.11 19.93 -11.51
C ASP A 672 0.81 18.83 -10.48
N THR A 673 0.28 17.71 -10.96
CA THR A 673 -0.09 16.56 -10.12
C THR A 673 1.09 15.98 -9.36
N PHE A 674 2.26 15.89 -10.01
CA PHE A 674 3.47 15.30 -9.42
C PHE A 674 4.49 16.33 -8.95
N GLY A 675 4.15 17.63 -8.96
CA GLY A 675 4.98 18.68 -8.37
C GLY A 675 6.16 19.12 -9.23
N PHE A 676 6.12 18.91 -10.54
CA PHE A 676 7.19 19.31 -11.45
C PHE A 676 7.01 20.77 -11.90
N PRO A 677 7.99 21.65 -11.67
CA PRO A 677 8.00 22.99 -12.25
C PRO A 677 7.96 22.95 -13.77
N ILE A 678 7.33 23.94 -14.38
CA ILE A 678 7.12 24.00 -15.84
C ILE A 678 7.93 25.13 -16.44
N VAL A 679 8.71 24.82 -17.48
CA VAL A 679 9.43 25.77 -18.33
C VAL A 679 8.71 25.87 -19.67
N SER A 680 8.31 27.06 -20.05
CA SER A 680 7.61 27.35 -21.30
C SER A 680 8.52 28.12 -22.25
N LEU A 681 8.88 27.49 -23.38
CA LEU A 681 9.68 28.09 -24.45
C LEU A 681 8.75 28.56 -25.57
N CYS A 682 8.47 29.87 -25.59
CA CYS A 682 7.46 30.48 -26.45
C CYS A 682 8.07 30.97 -27.79
N ASP A 683 7.60 30.39 -28.90
CA ASP A 683 7.79 30.89 -30.27
C ASP A 683 6.52 30.57 -31.10
N THR A 684 5.42 31.26 -30.77
CA THR A 684 4.11 31.03 -31.40
C THR A 684 3.56 32.27 -32.10
N PRO A 685 3.01 32.11 -33.32
CA PRO A 685 2.26 33.16 -33.99
C PRO A 685 0.83 33.32 -33.44
N GLY A 686 0.43 32.50 -32.45
CA GLY A 686 -0.90 32.48 -31.87
C GLY A 686 -1.58 31.11 -32.06
N PHE A 687 -2.90 31.08 -31.85
CA PHE A 687 -3.70 29.91 -32.19
C PHE A 687 -3.79 29.74 -33.71
N MET A 688 -3.99 28.50 -34.14
CA MET A 688 -4.44 28.21 -35.50
C MET A 688 -5.78 28.91 -35.74
N VAL A 689 -6.03 29.37 -36.97
CA VAL A 689 -7.26 30.09 -37.32
C VAL A 689 -7.79 29.62 -38.68
N GLY A 690 -9.09 29.83 -38.89
CA GLY A 690 -9.76 29.59 -40.16
C GLY A 690 -10.80 28.47 -40.06
N PRO A 691 -11.76 28.41 -41.01
CA PRO A 691 -12.91 27.51 -40.90
C PRO A 691 -12.56 26.04 -40.74
N GLU A 692 -11.42 25.60 -41.28
CA GLU A 692 -10.97 24.21 -41.15
C GLU A 692 -10.54 23.89 -39.71
N ALA A 693 -9.79 24.79 -39.07
CA ALA A 693 -9.37 24.63 -37.69
C ALA A 693 -10.56 24.62 -36.73
N GLU A 694 -11.61 25.40 -37.02
CA GLU A 694 -12.81 25.44 -36.18
C GLU A 694 -13.61 24.12 -36.20
N LYS A 695 -13.48 23.29 -37.24
CA LYS A 695 -14.16 21.97 -37.30
C LYS A 695 -13.72 21.01 -36.20
N SER A 696 -12.53 21.20 -35.64
CA SER A 696 -12.02 20.40 -34.53
C SER A 696 -12.50 20.90 -33.16
N ALA A 697 -13.52 21.77 -33.11
CA ALA A 697 -13.98 22.43 -31.89
C ALA A 697 -12.88 23.24 -31.16
N LEU A 698 -11.96 23.84 -31.93
CA LEU A 698 -10.76 24.54 -31.46
C LEU A 698 -11.00 25.43 -30.24
N VAL A 699 -12.08 26.22 -30.24
CA VAL A 699 -12.47 27.11 -29.13
C VAL A 699 -12.48 26.40 -27.77
N ARG A 700 -12.99 25.16 -27.70
CA ARG A 700 -13.04 24.40 -26.45
C ARG A 700 -11.68 23.86 -26.04
N HIS A 701 -10.90 23.37 -27.00
CA HIS A 701 -9.57 22.82 -26.74
C HIS A 701 -8.60 23.89 -26.23
N VAL A 702 -8.53 25.05 -26.90
CA VAL A 702 -7.65 26.14 -26.45
C VAL A 702 -8.10 26.75 -25.12
N ALA A 703 -9.42 26.76 -24.85
CA ALA A 703 -9.94 27.21 -23.56
C ALA A 703 -9.46 26.34 -22.38
N ARG A 704 -9.14 25.05 -22.60
CA ARG A 704 -8.61 24.16 -21.55
C ARG A 704 -7.29 24.69 -20.97
N ILE A 705 -6.43 25.33 -21.78
CA ILE A 705 -5.17 25.93 -21.31
C ILE A 705 -5.48 27.08 -20.34
N PHE A 706 -6.38 27.99 -20.71
CA PHE A 706 -6.76 29.13 -19.85
C PHE A 706 -7.49 28.73 -18.56
N LEU A 707 -8.14 27.56 -18.54
CA LEU A 707 -8.76 27.01 -17.34
C LEU A 707 -7.75 26.28 -16.44
N THR A 708 -6.67 25.75 -17.03
CA THR A 708 -5.66 24.94 -16.33
C THR A 708 -4.53 25.80 -15.77
N GLY A 709 -3.98 26.71 -16.57
CA GLY A 709 -2.81 27.52 -16.20
C GLY A 709 -2.97 28.30 -14.88
N PRO A 710 -4.05 29.06 -14.66
CA PRO A 710 -4.27 29.77 -13.39
C PRO A 710 -4.49 28.86 -12.16
N LYS A 711 -4.68 27.55 -12.37
CA LYS A 711 -4.87 26.56 -11.30
C LYS A 711 -3.59 25.78 -11.00
N LEU A 712 -2.52 25.98 -11.76
CA LEU A 712 -1.23 25.37 -11.48
C LEU A 712 -0.72 25.83 -10.11
N ARG A 713 -0.20 24.87 -9.35
CA ARG A 713 0.37 25.04 -8.01
C ARG A 713 1.90 24.91 -8.04
N VAL A 714 2.44 24.39 -9.13
CA VAL A 714 3.87 24.31 -9.42
C VAL A 714 4.38 25.62 -10.02
N PRO A 715 5.67 25.95 -9.85
CA PRO A 715 6.27 27.12 -10.48
C PRO A 715 6.19 27.03 -12.00
N PHE A 716 5.87 28.15 -12.65
CA PHE A 716 5.78 28.26 -14.11
C PHE A 716 6.72 29.37 -14.58
N PHE A 717 7.62 29.06 -15.50
CA PHE A 717 8.62 29.98 -16.06
C PHE A 717 8.37 30.18 -17.54
N THR A 718 8.32 31.41 -18.02
CA THR A 718 8.14 31.70 -19.44
C THR A 718 9.43 32.30 -20.03
N VAL A 719 9.91 31.72 -21.12
CA VAL A 719 11.04 32.22 -21.91
C VAL A 719 10.56 32.41 -23.34
N VAL A 720 10.45 33.66 -23.79
CA VAL A 720 10.08 34.00 -25.16
C VAL A 720 11.33 33.93 -26.04
N LEU A 721 11.41 32.90 -26.86
CA LEU A 721 12.53 32.69 -27.79
C LEU A 721 12.47 33.67 -28.96
N ARG A 722 11.27 33.85 -29.53
CA ARG A 722 11.05 34.76 -30.66
C ARG A 722 9.61 35.29 -30.70
N LYS A 723 8.63 34.56 -31.23
CA LYS A 723 7.26 35.09 -31.39
C LYS A 723 6.40 34.85 -30.16
N ALA A 724 5.73 35.89 -29.70
CA ALA A 724 4.69 35.80 -28.67
C ALA A 724 3.48 36.64 -29.09
N TYR A 725 2.60 36.06 -29.91
CA TYR A 725 1.45 36.78 -30.47
C TYR A 725 0.09 36.32 -29.92
N GLY A 726 -0.75 37.30 -29.64
CA GLY A 726 -2.16 37.13 -29.31
C GLY A 726 -2.41 36.18 -28.14
N LEU A 727 -3.58 35.55 -28.16
CA LEU A 727 -3.98 34.61 -27.11
C LEU A 727 -3.12 33.34 -27.09
N GLY A 728 -2.50 32.93 -28.21
CA GLY A 728 -1.60 31.78 -28.20
C GLY A 728 -0.30 32.08 -27.44
N GLY A 729 0.25 33.29 -27.58
CA GLY A 729 1.37 33.74 -26.75
C GLY A 729 1.00 33.76 -25.26
N MET A 730 -0.19 34.26 -24.93
CA MET A 730 -0.70 34.21 -23.55
C MET A 730 -0.88 32.78 -23.04
N ALA A 731 -1.36 31.86 -23.89
CA ALA A 731 -1.55 30.45 -23.55
C ALA A 731 -0.22 29.77 -23.22
N MET A 732 0.85 30.06 -23.99
CA MET A 732 2.21 29.62 -23.65
C MET A 732 2.68 30.14 -22.28
N GLY A 733 2.19 31.30 -21.84
CA GLY A 733 2.40 31.82 -20.49
C GLY A 733 1.49 31.22 -19.40
N GLY A 734 0.80 30.10 -19.65
CA GLY A 734 -0.21 29.58 -18.71
C GLY A 734 -1.48 30.44 -18.63
N GLY A 735 -1.74 31.27 -19.65
CA GLY A 735 -2.88 32.17 -19.74
C GLY A 735 -2.52 33.65 -19.54
N CYS A 736 -1.39 33.96 -18.90
CA CYS A 736 -0.88 35.32 -18.74
C CYS A 736 0.60 35.32 -18.30
N PHE A 737 1.44 36.16 -18.90
CA PHE A 737 2.86 36.26 -18.51
C PHE A 737 3.07 36.71 -17.07
N ALA A 738 2.22 37.60 -16.53
CA ALA A 738 2.28 38.02 -15.14
C ALA A 738 1.90 36.93 -14.12
N GLY A 739 1.35 35.80 -14.60
CA GLY A 739 1.10 34.61 -13.76
C GLY A 739 2.33 33.71 -13.62
N SER A 740 3.37 33.91 -14.44
CA SER A 740 4.63 33.18 -14.33
C SER A 740 5.46 33.70 -13.16
N MET A 741 6.36 32.87 -12.63
CA MET A 741 7.37 33.33 -11.66
C MET A 741 8.28 34.40 -12.27
N PHE A 742 8.61 34.22 -13.54
CA PHE A 742 9.07 35.27 -14.42
C PHE A 742 8.66 34.96 -15.87
N ALA A 743 8.54 35.99 -16.67
CA ALA A 743 8.43 35.94 -18.11
C ALA A 743 9.57 36.78 -18.72
N ILE A 744 10.61 36.12 -19.20
CA ILE A 744 11.77 36.76 -19.83
C ILE A 744 11.77 36.51 -21.34
N ALA A 745 12.51 37.33 -22.08
CA ALA A 745 12.65 37.17 -23.53
C ALA A 745 14.11 37.12 -23.95
N TRP A 746 14.38 36.40 -25.03
CA TRP A 746 15.63 36.55 -25.78
C TRP A 746 15.62 37.84 -26.62
N PRO A 747 16.77 38.34 -27.09
CA PRO A 747 16.83 39.56 -27.90
C PRO A 747 16.01 39.48 -29.20
N THR A 748 15.82 38.26 -29.71
CA THR A 748 14.98 37.93 -30.87
C THR A 748 13.48 38.03 -30.60
N GLY A 749 13.05 38.27 -29.36
CA GLY A 749 11.65 38.36 -28.97
C GLY A 749 10.88 39.45 -29.72
N GLU A 750 9.71 39.11 -30.23
CA GLU A 750 8.76 39.99 -30.90
C GLU A 750 7.32 39.68 -30.47
N PHE A 751 6.58 40.73 -30.15
CA PHE A 751 5.26 40.63 -29.51
C PHE A 751 4.17 41.30 -30.37
N GLY A 752 2.91 41.05 -30.05
CA GLY A 752 1.81 41.66 -30.79
C GLY A 752 0.47 41.00 -30.49
N SER A 753 -0.63 41.68 -30.81
CA SER A 753 -1.97 41.08 -30.71
C SER A 753 -2.22 40.03 -31.80
N MET A 754 -1.53 40.13 -32.92
CA MET A 754 -1.48 39.19 -34.03
C MET A 754 -0.14 39.34 -34.77
N GLY A 755 0.14 38.48 -35.76
CA GLY A 755 1.34 38.60 -36.58
C GLY A 755 1.48 39.98 -37.23
N LEU A 756 2.70 40.54 -37.21
CA LEU A 756 2.96 41.93 -37.61
C LEU A 756 2.56 42.23 -39.06
N GLU A 757 2.75 41.26 -39.97
CA GLU A 757 2.35 41.37 -41.36
C GLU A 757 0.82 41.45 -41.50
N GLY A 758 0.09 40.67 -40.72
CA GLY A 758 -1.37 40.71 -40.66
C GLY A 758 -1.88 42.03 -40.10
N GLN A 759 -1.26 42.51 -39.01
CA GLN A 759 -1.58 43.78 -38.38
C GLN A 759 -1.35 44.96 -39.34
N ALA A 760 -0.22 44.99 -40.03
CA ALA A 760 0.11 46.03 -41.00
C ALA A 760 -0.91 46.08 -42.15
N ARG A 761 -1.26 44.91 -42.72
CA ARG A 761 -2.25 44.82 -43.80
C ARG A 761 -3.64 45.26 -43.36
N LEU A 762 -4.03 44.94 -42.13
CA LEU A 762 -5.34 45.34 -41.59
C LEU A 762 -5.41 46.84 -41.32
N ALA A 763 -4.41 47.39 -40.63
CA ALA A 763 -4.37 48.80 -40.24
C ALA A 763 -4.28 49.75 -41.43
N HIS A 764 -3.55 49.35 -42.48
CA HIS A 764 -3.30 50.18 -43.67
C HIS A 764 -3.99 49.66 -44.93
N ARG A 765 -5.07 48.86 -44.80
CA ARG A 765 -5.76 48.19 -45.92
C ARG A 765 -6.08 49.14 -47.08
N ARG A 766 -6.80 50.23 -46.78
CA ARG A 766 -7.26 51.20 -47.79
C ARG A 766 -6.10 51.85 -48.54
N GLU A 767 -5.03 52.19 -47.82
CA GLU A 767 -3.83 52.79 -48.43
C GLU A 767 -3.10 51.78 -49.32
N LEU A 768 -2.90 50.55 -48.84
CA LEU A 768 -2.19 49.51 -49.58
C LEU A 768 -2.96 49.07 -50.83
N GLU A 769 -4.29 48.97 -50.77
CA GLU A 769 -5.15 48.64 -51.92
C GLU A 769 -5.15 49.74 -52.98
N ALA A 770 -5.00 51.01 -52.57
CA ALA A 770 -4.94 52.15 -53.48
C ALA A 770 -3.62 52.24 -54.28
N ILE A 771 -2.56 51.56 -53.86
CA ILE A 771 -1.27 51.52 -54.57
C ILE A 771 -1.36 50.51 -55.71
N ALA A 772 -1.43 50.97 -56.97
CA ALA A 772 -1.55 50.10 -58.14
C ALA A 772 -0.27 49.27 -58.43
N ASP A 773 0.90 49.84 -58.18
CA ASP A 773 2.19 49.17 -58.37
C ASP A 773 2.45 48.11 -57.28
N PRO A 774 2.56 46.81 -57.64
CA PRO A 774 2.84 45.75 -56.68
C PRO A 774 4.16 45.92 -55.92
N GLU A 775 5.19 46.49 -56.55
CA GLU A 775 6.50 46.68 -55.90
C GLU A 775 6.46 47.79 -54.86
N GLU A 776 5.89 48.96 -55.19
CA GLU A 776 5.67 50.03 -54.22
C GLU A 776 4.74 49.57 -53.09
N ARG A 777 3.70 48.79 -53.36
CA ARG A 777 2.82 48.23 -52.32
C ARG A 777 3.60 47.32 -51.37
N ALA A 778 4.45 46.44 -51.90
CA ALA A 778 5.28 45.55 -51.09
C ALA A 778 6.30 46.33 -50.25
N ARG A 779 6.94 47.36 -50.83
CA ARG A 779 7.88 48.25 -50.14
C ARG A 779 7.20 49.01 -49.01
N ARG A 780 6.00 49.54 -49.26
CA ARG A 780 5.19 50.25 -48.27
C ARG A 780 4.76 49.33 -47.12
N LEU A 781 4.27 48.13 -47.44
CA LEU A 781 3.92 47.11 -46.45
C LEU A 781 5.13 46.75 -45.59
N LYS A 782 6.30 46.52 -46.20
CA LYS A 782 7.55 46.26 -45.47
C LYS A 782 7.87 47.38 -44.50
N GLY A 783 7.77 48.65 -44.92
CA GLY A 783 7.97 49.79 -44.04
C GLY A 783 6.99 49.85 -42.85
N TYR A 784 5.74 49.44 -43.04
CA TYR A 784 4.78 49.28 -41.93
C TYR A 784 5.18 48.17 -40.97
N VAL A 785 5.57 47.02 -41.49
CA VAL A 785 6.02 45.87 -40.68
C VAL A 785 7.28 46.20 -39.89
N ASP A 786 8.27 46.84 -40.51
CA ASP A 786 9.53 47.22 -39.85
C ASP A 786 9.25 48.19 -38.67
N ARG A 787 8.33 49.15 -38.84
CA ARG A 787 7.92 50.04 -37.73
C ARG A 787 7.19 49.30 -36.61
N LEU A 788 6.32 48.35 -36.95
CA LEU A 788 5.64 47.52 -35.96
C LEU A 788 6.64 46.65 -35.20
N TYR A 789 7.64 46.10 -35.89
CA TYR A 789 8.70 45.31 -35.28
C TYR A 789 9.51 46.16 -34.29
N GLU A 790 9.97 47.34 -34.69
CA GLU A 790 10.71 48.24 -33.78
C GLU A 790 9.92 48.60 -32.53
N ARG A 791 8.60 48.78 -32.65
CA ARG A 791 7.72 49.04 -31.52
C ARG A 791 7.46 47.81 -30.65
N ASN A 792 7.49 46.61 -31.23
CA ASN A 792 7.07 45.39 -30.53
C ASN A 792 8.22 44.40 -30.26
N LYS A 793 9.48 44.78 -30.53
CA LYS A 793 10.65 43.97 -30.15
C LYS A 793 10.82 43.94 -28.63
N ALA A 794 11.43 42.88 -28.12
CA ALA A 794 11.53 42.56 -26.70
C ALA A 794 12.00 43.75 -25.85
N THR A 795 13.05 44.46 -26.27
CA THR A 795 13.62 45.57 -25.50
C THR A 795 12.64 46.72 -25.31
N ASN A 796 11.75 46.97 -26.28
CA ASN A 796 10.72 47.99 -26.15
C ASN A 796 9.56 47.47 -25.27
N ILE A 797 9.18 46.20 -25.43
CA ILE A 797 8.11 45.56 -24.66
C ILE A 797 8.45 45.48 -23.16
N ALA A 798 9.71 45.24 -22.81
CA ALA A 798 10.18 45.27 -21.43
C ALA A 798 9.97 46.65 -20.76
N THR A 799 10.04 47.76 -21.50
CA THR A 799 9.78 49.10 -20.95
C THR A 799 8.33 49.29 -20.47
N TYR A 800 7.41 48.46 -20.95
CA TYR A 800 6.01 48.43 -20.52
C TYR A 800 5.75 47.38 -19.43
N LEU A 801 6.78 46.70 -18.93
CA LEU A 801 6.68 45.62 -17.93
C LEU A 801 5.69 44.51 -18.36
N SER A 802 5.58 44.27 -19.66
CA SER A 802 4.82 43.12 -20.19
C SER A 802 5.62 41.81 -20.12
N ILE A 803 6.93 41.92 -19.87
CA ILE A 803 7.91 40.88 -19.56
C ILE A 803 8.85 41.46 -18.50
N ASP A 804 9.51 40.59 -17.74
CA ASP A 804 10.38 40.98 -16.62
C ASP A 804 11.75 41.47 -17.08
N ASP A 805 12.33 40.83 -18.10
CA ASP A 805 13.63 41.23 -18.66
C ASP A 805 13.85 40.71 -20.09
N VAL A 806 14.86 41.29 -20.77
CA VAL A 806 15.44 40.79 -22.01
C VAL A 806 16.86 40.34 -21.74
N ILE A 807 17.10 39.04 -21.79
CA ILE A 807 18.34 38.43 -21.29
C ILE A 807 19.26 37.99 -22.43
N ASP A 808 20.55 37.79 -22.12
CA ASP A 808 21.44 37.00 -22.97
C ASP A 808 20.94 35.54 -23.00
N PRO A 809 20.69 34.93 -24.17
CA PRO A 809 20.26 33.53 -24.27
C PRO A 809 21.12 32.55 -23.46
N ALA A 810 22.43 32.81 -23.34
CA ALA A 810 23.35 31.96 -22.57
C ALA A 810 23.06 31.97 -21.05
N HIS A 811 22.39 32.98 -20.51
CA HIS A 811 22.03 33.09 -19.09
C HIS A 811 20.65 32.48 -18.76
N THR A 812 19.93 31.96 -19.76
CA THR A 812 18.58 31.38 -19.55
C THR A 812 18.59 30.30 -18.48
N ARG A 813 19.61 29.43 -18.50
CA ARG A 813 19.74 28.32 -17.56
C ARG A 813 19.92 28.81 -16.11
N GLU A 814 20.69 29.88 -15.91
CA GLU A 814 20.91 30.49 -14.59
C GLU A 814 19.61 31.07 -14.04
N TRP A 815 18.85 31.81 -14.86
CA TRP A 815 17.52 32.33 -14.50
C TRP A 815 16.57 31.22 -14.06
N LEU A 816 16.50 30.13 -14.82
CA LEU A 816 15.66 28.98 -14.49
C LEU A 816 16.11 28.34 -13.17
N ALA A 817 17.41 28.16 -12.97
CA ALA A 817 17.97 27.57 -11.74
C ALA A 817 17.70 28.45 -10.51
N ASP A 818 17.89 29.76 -10.61
CA ASP A 818 17.58 30.73 -9.54
C ASP A 818 16.09 30.78 -9.24
N GLY A 819 15.26 30.73 -10.28
CA GLY A 819 13.81 30.61 -10.16
C GLY A 819 13.41 29.35 -9.39
N LEU A 820 13.96 28.20 -9.75
CA LEU A 820 13.72 26.94 -9.04
C LEU A 820 14.17 26.97 -7.58
N ARG A 821 15.32 27.58 -7.29
CA ARG A 821 15.83 27.73 -5.91
C ARG A 821 14.95 28.65 -5.07
N SER A 822 14.39 29.69 -5.68
CA SER A 822 13.59 30.72 -5.02
C SER A 822 12.12 30.31 -4.87
N ALA A 823 11.63 29.43 -5.74
CA ALA A 823 10.26 28.94 -5.67
C ALA A 823 10.04 28.10 -4.41
N ARG A 824 8.88 28.29 -3.76
CA ARG A 824 8.51 27.49 -2.60
C ARG A 824 8.37 26.02 -3.01
N ALA A 825 9.26 25.16 -2.50
CA ALA A 825 9.11 23.71 -2.62
C ALA A 825 7.80 23.29 -1.95
N ARG A 826 6.85 22.76 -2.73
CA ARG A 826 5.67 22.07 -2.22
C ARG A 826 5.85 20.57 -2.43
N SER A 827 5.56 19.81 -1.39
CA SER A 827 5.64 18.35 -1.43
C SER A 827 4.38 17.77 -2.09
N GLN A 828 4.45 16.53 -2.57
CA GLN A 828 3.25 15.80 -3.04
C GLN A 828 2.15 15.71 -1.97
N ALA A 829 2.51 15.83 -0.68
CA ALA A 829 1.55 15.87 0.43
C ALA A 829 0.74 17.18 0.51
N ASP A 830 1.19 18.26 -0.12
CA ASP A 830 0.49 19.55 -0.20
C ASP A 830 -0.56 19.60 -1.32
N VAL A 831 -0.70 18.50 -2.07
CA VAL A 831 -1.50 18.38 -3.29
C VAL A 831 -2.62 17.37 -3.05
N SER A 832 -3.88 17.84 -2.98
CA SER A 832 -5.03 16.91 -3.04
C SER A 832 -4.96 16.12 -4.35
N PRO A 833 -5.08 14.77 -4.33
CA PRO A 833 -5.07 13.97 -5.55
C PRO A 833 -6.19 14.44 -6.47
N SER A 834 -5.82 14.87 -7.68
CA SER A 834 -6.75 15.16 -8.76
C SER A 834 -6.55 14.15 -9.86
N LEU A 835 -7.64 13.71 -10.50
CA LEU A 835 -7.59 12.87 -11.69
C LEU A 835 -6.60 13.45 -12.71
N LEU A 836 -5.59 12.67 -13.11
CA LEU A 836 -4.82 12.99 -14.30
C LEU A 836 -5.66 12.55 -15.51
N ASP A 837 -6.27 13.52 -16.17
CA ASP A 837 -7.08 13.30 -17.37
C ASP A 837 -6.27 12.54 -18.43
N ALA A 838 -6.87 11.49 -19.00
CA ALA A 838 -6.24 10.68 -20.04
C ALA A 838 -5.99 11.50 -21.33
N TRP A 839 -6.71 12.61 -21.51
CA TRP A 839 -6.66 13.44 -22.71
C TRP A 839 -6.10 14.85 -22.51
#